data_AF-A0A1I1J894-F1
#
_entry.id   AF-A0A1I1J894-F1
#
_cell.length_a   1.000
_cell.length_b   1.000
_cell.length_c   1.000
_cell.angle_alpha   90.00
_cell.angle_beta   90.00
_cell.angle_gamma   90.00
#
_symmetry.space_group_name_H-M   'P 1'
#
loop_
_entity.id
_entity.type
_entity.pdbx_description
1 polymer ?
#
loop_
_entity_poly.entity_id
_entity_poly.type
_entity_poly.pdbx_seq_one_letter_code
_entity_poly.pdbx_strand_id
1 'polypeptide(L)'
;MRTYQLLMVLIVAILSGSCQDQDRKNDMAKNEEIALEDKTWKEGIVSEEYIYKTAPYPSAHAATIEETTSGDLIAAWFGGTHERNPDVGIWVSKRTENGWTEGVEVANGVINDTLRYPSWNPVLYQVPDGDLLLFYKVGPHPSSWWGMIKRSSDGGETWSEAEELPEGYLGPIKNKPVLAKNDKLILPSSVEGNGWNLKMESTSDFGKTWNTTDTIPNGPEEIQAIQPSVLVHEDGRLQAVGRTKNRALFSTWSEDNGETWSEMELLSIPNNNSGTDAVTMDNGKHALIYNHVLPAGDNYKDKRSPLNLAISEDGINWEAALVLEDSKISQYSYPAIIQGSDGMLHAVYTWRRQRIKYVKIDPEKLVTFPIENGEWPGPVKERYKIGVSDWMIMKRQKLSAFELAQEIGADGIELDMGSLGDRDTFESKLGNPEEREKFLNKSDSTGVEIAAIAMSGFYAQSFAERPTVKQMVGDCVETMKNMNVPVAYLPLGVTNDLNKYPELRPEIIKRLRWAAEQVNEIDGVIAIETSLRASEERELLEEIGNQNIKISFNFSKAVENGWDISEELRTLGRDNIAQIHASTTDGEWLENNDKIDIPKIKETLDNIYWKGWLIVERSRDTSMVHDVKANYGANVKYLKGIFQEKEQE
;
A
#
# COMPACT_ATOMS: atom_id res chain seq x y z
N MET A 1 -15.09 -4.93 -85.52
CA MET A 1 -15.39 -3.62 -86.15
C MET A 1 -15.47 -2.60 -85.02
N ARG A 2 -14.49 -1.69 -84.90
CA ARG A 2 -14.58 -0.28 -85.35
C ARG A 2 -15.70 0.47 -84.59
N THR A 3 -15.52 1.63 -83.96
CA THR A 3 -14.40 2.57 -83.80
C THR A 3 -14.87 3.62 -82.77
N TYR A 4 -13.91 4.26 -82.11
CA TYR A 4 -14.04 5.49 -81.33
C TYR A 4 -14.67 6.67 -82.10
N GLN A 5 -15.38 7.55 -81.37
CA GLN A 5 -15.47 9.03 -81.44
C GLN A 5 -16.51 9.44 -80.37
N LEU A 6 -16.40 10.48 -79.53
CA LEU A 6 -15.67 11.73 -79.60
C LEU A 6 -15.49 12.32 -78.18
N LEU A 7 -14.41 13.06 -77.99
CA LEU A 7 -14.00 13.80 -76.79
C LEU A 7 -14.54 15.24 -76.86
N MET A 8 -15.15 15.78 -75.80
CA MET A 8 -14.96 17.18 -75.41
C MET A 8 -15.33 17.44 -73.93
N VAL A 9 -14.54 18.32 -73.33
CA VAL A 9 -14.27 18.53 -71.90
C VAL A 9 -15.07 19.73 -71.37
N LEU A 10 -15.65 19.65 -70.15
CA LEU A 10 -15.46 20.67 -69.08
C LEU A 10 -16.06 20.25 -67.71
N ILE A 11 -15.16 19.91 -66.78
CA ILE A 11 -15.04 20.28 -65.35
C ILE A 11 -16.31 20.71 -64.55
N VAL A 12 -16.63 19.98 -63.46
CA VAL A 12 -16.56 20.38 -62.01
C VAL A 12 -17.45 19.43 -61.16
N ALA A 13 -16.94 19.06 -59.98
CA ALA A 13 -17.60 18.45 -58.80
C ALA A 13 -17.64 16.91 -58.65
N ILE A 14 -16.45 16.34 -58.41
CA ILE A 14 -16.05 15.53 -57.24
C ILE A 14 -17.15 14.72 -56.50
N LEU A 15 -17.14 13.42 -56.77
CA LEU A 15 -17.08 12.26 -55.85
C LEU A 15 -17.62 12.41 -54.42
N SER A 16 -18.68 11.67 -54.10
CA SER A 16 -18.86 11.04 -52.79
C SER A 16 -19.72 9.79 -52.95
N GLY A 17 -19.12 8.60 -52.81
CA GLY A 17 -19.85 7.35 -52.99
C GLY A 17 -18.98 6.10 -53.03
N SER A 18 -18.01 5.98 -52.12
CA SER A 18 -17.31 4.71 -51.83
C SER A 18 -16.38 4.82 -50.60
N CYS A 19 -16.86 5.39 -49.49
CA CYS A 19 -16.07 5.51 -48.25
C CYS A 19 -16.95 5.39 -47.00
N GLN A 20 -17.86 4.41 -46.94
CA GLN A 20 -18.73 4.22 -45.77
C GLN A 20 -18.73 2.82 -45.15
N ASP A 21 -18.04 1.85 -45.77
CA ASP A 21 -17.96 0.46 -45.26
C ASP A 21 -16.56 -0.01 -44.84
N GLN A 22 -15.51 0.80 -45.08
CA GLN A 22 -14.18 0.57 -44.51
C GLN A 22 -13.93 1.36 -43.21
N ASP A 23 -14.60 2.50 -43.02
CA ASP A 23 -14.52 3.27 -41.78
C ASP A 23 -15.29 2.59 -40.64
N ARG A 24 -16.36 1.84 -40.96
CA ARG A 24 -17.20 1.19 -39.94
C ARG A 24 -16.58 -0.05 -39.28
N LYS A 25 -15.47 -0.57 -39.80
CA LYS A 25 -14.67 -1.66 -39.17
C LYS A 25 -13.38 -1.17 -38.53
N ASN A 26 -12.96 0.09 -38.79
CA ASN A 26 -11.84 0.73 -38.10
C ASN A 26 -12.29 1.61 -36.92
N ASP A 27 -13.57 1.99 -36.85
CA ASP A 27 -14.13 2.77 -35.72
C ASP A 27 -14.58 1.91 -34.52
N MET A 28 -14.50 0.57 -34.60
CA MET A 28 -14.81 -0.33 -33.47
C MET A 28 -13.56 -0.87 -32.75
N ALA A 29 -12.38 -0.28 -33.00
CA ALA A 29 -11.11 -0.69 -32.39
C ALA A 29 -10.26 0.48 -31.88
N LYS A 30 -10.86 1.67 -31.66
CA LYS A 30 -10.21 2.80 -31.01
C LYS A 30 -11.13 3.39 -29.95
N ASN A 31 -10.59 3.44 -28.73
CA ASN A 31 -11.12 4.07 -27.52
C ASN A 31 -12.41 3.47 -26.97
N GLU A 32 -12.29 2.28 -26.37
CA GLU A 32 -12.79 2.17 -24.99
C GLU A 32 -11.62 2.58 -24.08
N GLU A 33 -11.42 3.89 -23.92
CA GLU A 33 -10.67 4.41 -22.78
C GLU A 33 -11.49 4.03 -21.55
N ILE A 34 -11.04 3.00 -20.83
CA ILE A 34 -11.50 2.74 -19.48
C ILE A 34 -11.03 3.95 -18.65
N ALA A 35 -11.95 4.87 -18.36
CA ALA A 35 -11.66 6.07 -17.59
C ALA A 35 -10.93 5.72 -16.27
N LEU A 36 -9.83 6.43 -16.04
CA LEU A 36 -8.86 6.30 -14.94
C LEU A 36 -9.45 6.43 -13.52
N GLU A 37 -10.71 6.82 -13.39
CA GLU A 37 -11.39 7.09 -12.12
C GLU A 37 -11.96 5.83 -11.45
N ASP A 38 -12.03 4.72 -12.19
CA ASP A 38 -12.73 3.53 -11.73
C ASP A 38 -11.85 2.45 -11.06
N LYS A 39 -10.54 2.72 -10.88
CA LYS A 39 -9.59 1.68 -10.47
C LYS A 39 -9.10 1.71 -9.01
N THR A 40 -9.11 0.54 -8.35
CA THR A 40 -8.60 0.38 -6.96
C THR A 40 -7.09 0.09 -6.92
N TRP A 41 -6.41 0.28 -5.78
CA TRP A 41 -4.98 -0.09 -5.61
C TRP A 41 -4.68 -1.59 -5.71
N LYS A 42 -5.73 -2.43 -5.77
CA LYS A 42 -5.68 -3.88 -6.03
C LYS A 42 -6.11 -4.22 -7.45
N GLU A 43 -6.41 -3.25 -8.29
CA GLU A 43 -6.87 -3.51 -9.64
C GLU A 43 -5.78 -4.15 -10.50
N GLY A 44 -6.12 -5.25 -11.17
CA GLY A 44 -5.13 -6.12 -11.81
C GLY A 44 -4.77 -7.34 -10.97
N ILE A 45 -5.08 -7.38 -9.67
CA ILE A 45 -5.05 -8.64 -8.91
C ILE A 45 -6.22 -9.51 -9.37
N VAL A 46 -5.90 -10.67 -9.94
CA VAL A 46 -6.87 -11.68 -10.39
C VAL A 46 -7.30 -12.56 -9.22
N SER A 47 -6.35 -12.95 -8.37
CA SER A 47 -6.61 -13.77 -7.18
C SER A 47 -5.49 -13.63 -6.17
N GLU A 48 -5.81 -13.77 -4.89
CA GLU A 48 -4.83 -13.85 -3.81
C GLU A 48 -5.22 -14.92 -2.79
N GLU A 49 -4.24 -15.65 -2.26
CA GLU A 49 -4.47 -16.69 -1.25
C GLU A 49 -3.21 -16.94 -0.42
N TYR A 50 -3.38 -17.50 0.78
CA TYR A 50 -2.23 -18.07 1.50
C TYR A 50 -1.92 -19.45 0.93
N ILE A 51 -0.64 -19.75 0.70
CA ILE A 51 -0.19 -21.07 0.21
C ILE A 51 -0.62 -22.17 1.20
N TYR A 52 -0.63 -21.85 2.50
CA TYR A 52 -1.10 -22.75 3.54
C TYR A 52 -1.76 -21.95 4.68
N LYS A 53 -2.70 -22.61 5.39
CA LYS A 53 -3.38 -22.01 6.56
C LYS A 53 -2.65 -22.31 7.87
N THR A 54 -2.09 -23.51 7.97
CA THR A 54 -1.36 -24.03 9.13
C THR A 54 -0.06 -24.67 8.68
N ALA A 55 0.96 -24.62 9.52
CA ALA A 55 2.25 -25.25 9.30
C ALA A 55 2.74 -25.90 10.61
N PRO A 56 3.63 -26.90 10.54
CA PRO A 56 4.22 -27.51 11.73
C PRO A 56 5.25 -26.61 12.44
N TYR A 57 5.46 -25.39 11.93
CA TYR A 57 6.39 -24.39 12.46
C TYR A 57 5.70 -23.03 12.62
N PRO A 58 6.14 -22.19 13.58
CA PRO A 58 5.57 -20.87 13.82
C PRO A 58 6.11 -19.77 12.90
N SER A 59 7.23 -20.00 12.21
CA SER A 59 7.87 -18.98 11.36
C SER A 59 8.19 -19.46 9.96
N ALA A 60 7.95 -18.60 8.97
CA ALA A 60 8.26 -18.83 7.56
C ALA A 60 8.80 -17.55 6.90
N HIS A 61 9.77 -17.69 6.00
CA HIS A 61 10.38 -16.54 5.32
C HIS A 61 11.09 -16.91 4.01
N ALA A 62 11.48 -15.88 3.24
CA ALA A 62 12.21 -15.97 1.97
C ALA A 62 11.59 -16.94 0.96
N ALA A 63 10.43 -16.56 0.44
CA ALA A 63 9.74 -17.36 -0.56
C ALA A 63 10.34 -17.17 -1.97
N THR A 64 10.19 -18.21 -2.79
CA THR A 64 10.49 -18.25 -4.23
C THR A 64 9.33 -18.97 -4.94
N ILE A 65 9.11 -18.67 -6.21
CA ILE A 65 8.09 -19.29 -7.06
C ILE A 65 8.70 -19.56 -8.45
N GLU A 66 8.26 -20.63 -9.08
CA GLU A 66 8.63 -21.01 -10.44
C GLU A 66 7.45 -21.71 -11.14
N GLU A 67 7.41 -21.65 -12.48
CA GLU A 67 6.55 -22.49 -13.31
C GLU A 67 7.34 -23.69 -13.84
N THR A 68 6.83 -24.90 -13.61
CA THR A 68 7.48 -26.14 -14.06
C THR A 68 7.20 -26.43 -15.53
N THR A 69 7.92 -27.38 -16.11
CA THR A 69 7.69 -27.82 -17.52
C THR A 69 6.30 -28.43 -17.76
N SER A 70 5.57 -28.83 -16.72
CA SER A 70 4.16 -29.24 -16.84
C SER A 70 3.17 -28.06 -16.87
N GLY A 71 3.64 -26.83 -16.62
CA GLY A 71 2.80 -25.63 -16.45
C GLY A 71 2.27 -25.45 -15.02
N ASP A 72 2.62 -26.35 -14.08
CA ASP A 72 2.23 -26.19 -12.68
C ASP A 72 3.15 -25.18 -11.99
N LEU A 73 2.57 -24.32 -11.14
CA LEU A 73 3.34 -23.43 -10.26
C LEU A 73 3.87 -24.20 -9.05
N ILE A 74 5.09 -23.89 -8.65
CA ILE A 74 5.73 -24.43 -7.45
C ILE A 74 6.36 -23.31 -6.65
N ALA A 75 6.20 -23.35 -5.33
CA ALA A 75 6.78 -22.37 -4.42
C ALA A 75 7.61 -23.06 -3.34
N ALA A 76 8.68 -22.39 -2.92
CA ALA A 76 9.52 -22.84 -1.82
C ALA A 76 9.80 -21.69 -0.84
N TRP A 77 10.03 -22.02 0.43
CA TRP A 77 10.39 -21.07 1.49
C TRP A 77 11.16 -21.79 2.59
N PHE A 78 11.82 -21.05 3.49
CA PHE A 78 12.35 -21.67 4.71
C PHE A 78 11.39 -21.49 5.88
N GLY A 79 11.26 -22.52 6.72
CA GLY A 79 10.34 -22.56 7.85
C GLY A 79 10.90 -23.35 9.03
N GLY A 80 10.64 -22.86 10.24
CA GLY A 80 11.14 -23.43 11.50
C GLY A 80 10.73 -22.59 12.72
N THR A 81 11.33 -22.84 13.88
CA THR A 81 10.98 -22.15 15.14
C THR A 81 11.20 -20.64 15.05
N HIS A 82 12.36 -20.22 14.54
CA HIS A 82 12.66 -18.83 14.18
C HIS A 82 13.89 -18.83 13.27
N GLU A 83 14.14 -17.71 12.57
CA GLU A 83 15.34 -17.55 11.75
C GLU A 83 16.61 -17.90 12.55
N ARG A 84 17.57 -18.61 11.92
CA ARG A 84 18.81 -19.17 12.53
C ARG A 84 18.64 -20.38 13.44
N ASN A 85 17.43 -20.76 13.80
CA ASN A 85 17.26 -21.97 14.61
C ASN A 85 17.72 -23.20 13.79
N PRO A 86 18.50 -24.14 14.37
CA PRO A 86 18.90 -25.36 13.67
C PRO A 86 17.76 -26.13 13.01
N ASP A 87 16.51 -26.02 13.52
CA ASP A 87 15.34 -26.70 12.96
C ASP A 87 14.79 -26.09 11.65
N VAL A 88 15.34 -24.97 11.18
CA VAL A 88 14.86 -24.34 9.95
C VAL A 88 15.22 -25.20 8.74
N GLY A 89 14.18 -25.67 8.05
CA GLY A 89 14.27 -26.41 6.79
C GLY A 89 13.70 -25.64 5.60
N ILE A 90 13.89 -26.18 4.40
CA ILE A 90 13.27 -25.73 3.16
C ILE A 90 12.01 -26.54 2.90
N TRP A 91 10.91 -25.83 2.69
CA TRP A 91 9.59 -26.38 2.44
C TRP A 91 9.14 -26.04 1.03
N VAL A 92 8.46 -26.97 0.38
CA VAL A 92 7.97 -26.84 -1.00
C VAL A 92 6.47 -27.14 -1.04
N SER A 93 5.72 -26.37 -1.82
CA SER A 93 4.31 -26.64 -2.14
C SER A 93 4.07 -26.42 -3.64
N LYS A 94 3.27 -27.29 -4.24
CA LYS A 94 2.88 -27.22 -5.65
C LYS A 94 1.45 -26.71 -5.74
N ARG A 95 1.16 -25.92 -6.77
CA ARG A 95 -0.21 -25.50 -7.10
C ARG A 95 -0.79 -26.48 -8.11
N THR A 96 -1.84 -27.18 -7.72
CA THR A 96 -2.61 -28.08 -8.57
C THR A 96 -3.93 -27.43 -8.96
N GLU A 97 -4.75 -28.11 -9.77
CA GLU A 97 -6.13 -27.70 -10.05
C GLU A 97 -6.99 -27.49 -8.78
N ASN A 98 -6.64 -28.17 -7.68
CA ASN A 98 -7.34 -28.08 -6.39
C ASN A 98 -6.71 -27.04 -5.43
N GLY A 99 -5.77 -26.22 -5.92
CA GLY A 99 -5.01 -25.26 -5.12
C GLY A 99 -3.65 -25.80 -4.66
N TRP A 100 -3.05 -25.11 -3.69
CA TRP A 100 -1.73 -25.44 -3.15
C TRP A 100 -1.74 -26.74 -2.32
N THR A 101 -0.73 -27.59 -2.52
CA THR A 101 -0.51 -28.79 -1.71
C THR A 101 -0.03 -28.42 -0.30
N GLU A 102 -0.11 -29.38 0.63
CA GLU A 102 0.61 -29.25 1.90
C GLU A 102 2.11 -29.09 1.65
N GLY A 103 2.77 -28.29 2.51
CA GLY A 103 4.20 -28.07 2.42
C GLY A 103 4.99 -29.33 2.81
N VAL A 104 5.94 -29.73 1.96
CA VAL A 104 6.84 -30.86 2.21
C VAL A 104 8.25 -30.33 2.50
N GLU A 105 8.89 -30.78 3.59
CA GLU A 105 10.28 -30.45 3.90
C GLU A 105 11.22 -31.23 2.96
N VAL A 106 11.96 -30.52 2.12
CA VAL A 106 12.85 -31.13 1.09
C VAL A 106 14.33 -30.99 1.43
N ALA A 107 14.68 -30.07 2.33
CA ALA A 107 16.04 -29.93 2.87
C ALA A 107 15.98 -29.46 4.33
N ASN A 108 16.82 -30.03 5.20
CA ASN A 108 16.73 -29.82 6.64
C ASN A 108 18.06 -29.40 7.29
N GLY A 109 19.16 -29.37 6.53
CA GLY A 109 20.48 -28.95 7.02
C GLY A 109 21.13 -29.89 8.04
N VAL A 110 20.68 -31.15 8.12
CA VAL A 110 21.34 -32.19 8.92
C VAL A 110 22.69 -32.54 8.28
N ILE A 111 23.77 -32.43 9.06
CA ILE A 111 25.13 -32.78 8.65
C ILE A 111 25.50 -34.18 9.15
N ASN A 112 25.14 -34.48 10.39
CA ASN A 112 25.31 -35.79 11.03
C ASN A 112 24.34 -35.90 12.22
N ASP A 113 24.39 -37.03 12.93
CA ASP A 113 23.51 -37.37 14.07
C ASP A 113 23.43 -36.31 15.18
N THR A 114 24.43 -35.42 15.29
CA THR A 114 24.52 -34.43 16.37
C THR A 114 24.55 -32.98 15.88
N LEU A 115 24.69 -32.75 14.58
CA LEU A 115 24.89 -31.43 14.02
C LEU A 115 23.86 -31.15 12.91
N ARG A 116 23.06 -30.12 13.14
CA ARG A 116 22.12 -29.56 12.18
C ARG A 116 22.35 -28.06 12.10
N TYR A 117 22.39 -27.53 10.90
CA TYR A 117 22.41 -26.09 10.64
C TYR A 117 21.08 -25.66 10.01
N PRO A 118 20.66 -24.40 10.22
CA PRO A 118 19.52 -23.85 9.50
C PRO A 118 19.78 -23.87 7.99
N SER A 119 18.71 -24.12 7.23
CA SER A 119 18.65 -23.92 5.79
C SER A 119 18.07 -22.54 5.46
N TRP A 120 18.49 -21.95 4.34
CA TRP A 120 18.21 -20.55 4.02
C TRP A 120 17.92 -20.30 2.54
N ASN A 121 17.22 -19.19 2.29
CA ASN A 121 16.97 -18.57 0.98
C ASN A 121 16.89 -19.57 -0.19
N PRO A 122 15.81 -20.38 -0.24
CA PRO A 122 15.57 -21.23 -1.38
C PRO A 122 15.33 -20.38 -2.63
N VAL A 123 15.81 -20.85 -3.77
CA VAL A 123 15.62 -20.26 -5.09
C VAL A 123 15.33 -21.39 -6.06
N LEU A 124 14.15 -21.35 -6.66
CA LEU A 124 13.75 -22.29 -7.71
C LEU A 124 14.21 -21.76 -9.07
N TYR A 125 14.51 -22.69 -9.98
CA TYR A 125 14.74 -22.39 -11.39
C TYR A 125 14.38 -23.60 -12.25
N GLN A 126 13.47 -23.43 -13.20
CA GLN A 126 13.13 -24.48 -14.16
C GLN A 126 14.09 -24.45 -15.36
N VAL A 127 14.91 -25.48 -15.52
CA VAL A 127 15.74 -25.62 -16.74
C VAL A 127 14.81 -25.88 -17.92
N PRO A 128 14.98 -25.20 -19.07
CA PRO A 128 14.22 -25.48 -20.28
C PRO A 128 14.32 -26.96 -20.67
N ASP A 129 13.17 -27.62 -20.81
CA ASP A 129 13.04 -29.05 -21.11
C ASP A 129 13.85 -29.98 -20.17
N GLY A 130 14.15 -29.54 -18.95
CA GLY A 130 15.04 -30.23 -18.04
C GLY A 130 14.55 -30.29 -16.59
N ASP A 131 15.48 -30.50 -15.68
CA ASP A 131 15.20 -30.61 -14.26
C ASP A 131 14.79 -29.26 -13.65
N LEU A 132 13.88 -29.31 -12.68
CA LEU A 132 13.67 -28.23 -11.74
C LEU A 132 14.83 -28.20 -10.74
N LEU A 133 15.47 -27.04 -10.59
CA LEU A 133 16.57 -26.83 -9.65
C LEU A 133 16.07 -26.12 -8.40
N LEU A 134 16.55 -26.55 -7.24
CA LEU A 134 16.40 -25.86 -5.96
C LEU A 134 17.78 -25.52 -5.40
N PHE A 135 18.14 -24.25 -5.48
CA PHE A 135 19.31 -23.70 -4.80
C PHE A 135 18.91 -23.27 -3.39
N TYR A 136 19.74 -23.54 -2.40
CA TYR A 136 19.53 -23.09 -1.02
C TYR A 136 20.87 -23.02 -0.29
N LYS A 137 20.90 -22.47 0.92
CA LYS A 137 22.16 -22.35 1.69
C LYS A 137 22.01 -23.09 3.00
N VAL A 138 23.11 -23.61 3.51
CA VAL A 138 23.18 -24.23 4.84
C VAL A 138 24.30 -23.55 5.62
N GLY A 139 24.10 -23.33 6.90
CA GLY A 139 25.13 -22.82 7.79
C GLY A 139 24.59 -21.89 8.89
N PRO A 140 25.42 -21.53 9.88
CA PRO A 140 24.95 -20.83 11.07
C PRO A 140 24.60 -19.35 10.83
N HIS A 141 25.21 -18.71 9.82
CA HIS A 141 25.04 -17.28 9.54
C HIS A 141 25.24 -16.98 8.05
N PRO A 142 24.59 -15.95 7.47
CA PRO A 142 24.79 -15.56 6.07
C PRO A 142 26.25 -15.26 5.67
N SER A 143 27.11 -14.91 6.62
CA SER A 143 28.53 -14.65 6.38
C SER A 143 29.41 -15.91 6.36
N SER A 144 28.84 -17.08 6.64
CA SER A 144 29.57 -18.34 6.77
C SER A 144 28.76 -19.55 6.30
N TRP A 145 27.70 -19.32 5.50
CA TRP A 145 26.94 -20.37 4.88
C TRP A 145 27.64 -20.87 3.61
N TRP A 146 27.19 -21.99 3.07
CA TRP A 146 27.61 -22.50 1.77
C TRP A 146 26.39 -22.82 0.91
N GLY A 147 26.59 -22.86 -0.39
CA GLY A 147 25.54 -23.16 -1.36
C GLY A 147 25.28 -24.65 -1.46
N MET A 148 24.01 -25.00 -1.62
CA MET A 148 23.54 -26.35 -1.94
C MET A 148 22.60 -26.31 -3.15
N ILE A 149 22.55 -27.41 -3.90
CA ILE A 149 21.58 -27.62 -4.98
C ILE A 149 20.91 -28.99 -4.83
N LYS A 150 19.61 -29.04 -5.13
CA LYS A 150 18.84 -30.26 -5.35
C LYS A 150 18.15 -30.18 -6.71
N ARG A 151 17.85 -31.33 -7.29
CA ARG A 151 17.23 -31.47 -8.62
C ARG A 151 15.96 -32.29 -8.54
N SER A 152 14.99 -31.96 -9.37
CA SER A 152 13.78 -32.76 -9.55
C SER A 152 13.49 -32.92 -11.04
N SER A 153 13.37 -34.16 -11.48
CA SER A 153 13.06 -34.52 -12.87
C SER A 153 11.56 -34.75 -13.11
N ASP A 154 10.74 -34.59 -12.07
CA ASP A 154 9.28 -34.84 -12.06
C ASP A 154 8.47 -33.63 -11.57
N GLY A 155 9.02 -32.41 -11.77
CA GLY A 155 8.31 -31.17 -11.46
C GLY A 155 8.08 -30.94 -9.96
N GLY A 156 9.02 -31.39 -9.12
CA GLY A 156 9.03 -31.18 -7.68
C GLY A 156 8.34 -32.25 -6.84
N GLU A 157 7.91 -33.37 -7.42
CA GLU A 157 7.32 -34.50 -6.67
C GLU A 157 8.38 -35.23 -5.84
N THR A 158 9.54 -35.50 -6.45
CA THR A 158 10.70 -36.07 -5.78
C THR A 158 11.94 -35.23 -6.04
N TRP A 159 12.89 -35.31 -5.10
CA TRP A 159 14.12 -34.51 -5.15
C TRP A 159 15.34 -35.40 -4.97
N SER A 160 16.40 -35.11 -5.72
CA SER A 160 17.71 -35.77 -5.59
C SER A 160 18.31 -35.60 -4.19
N GLU A 161 19.37 -36.34 -3.90
CA GLU A 161 20.26 -35.99 -2.79
C GLU A 161 20.82 -34.57 -2.95
N ALA A 162 21.16 -33.95 -1.82
CA ALA A 162 21.71 -32.62 -1.81
C ALA A 162 23.17 -32.62 -2.30
N GLU A 163 23.49 -31.71 -3.22
CA GLU A 163 24.83 -31.51 -3.74
C GLU A 163 25.37 -30.16 -3.21
N GLU A 164 26.54 -30.18 -2.59
CA GLU A 164 27.24 -28.96 -2.17
C GLU A 164 27.86 -28.27 -3.40
N LEU A 165 27.72 -26.94 -3.48
CA LEU A 165 28.34 -26.15 -4.54
C LEU A 165 29.86 -26.13 -4.35
N PRO A 166 30.66 -25.96 -5.43
CA PRO A 166 32.11 -25.86 -5.30
C PRO A 166 32.53 -24.73 -4.33
N GLU A 167 33.66 -24.93 -3.64
CA GLU A 167 34.19 -23.93 -2.70
C GLU A 167 34.29 -22.53 -3.37
N GLY A 168 33.76 -21.51 -2.68
CA GLY A 168 33.72 -20.13 -3.16
C GLY A 168 32.46 -19.72 -3.93
N TYR A 169 31.59 -20.68 -4.29
CA TYR A 169 30.32 -20.46 -4.96
C TYR A 169 29.14 -20.61 -4.00
N LEU A 170 28.14 -19.74 -4.15
CA LEU A 170 26.93 -19.74 -3.32
C LEU A 170 25.64 -19.93 -4.13
N GLY A 171 25.74 -19.83 -5.46
CA GLY A 171 24.59 -19.77 -6.34
C GLY A 171 23.77 -18.50 -6.15
N PRO A 172 22.52 -18.47 -6.65
CA PRO A 172 21.66 -17.30 -6.53
C PRO A 172 21.34 -17.06 -5.05
N ILE A 173 21.63 -15.88 -4.48
CA ILE A 173 21.50 -15.68 -3.03
C ILE A 173 20.06 -15.61 -2.56
N LYS A 174 19.15 -15.08 -3.39
CA LYS A 174 17.74 -14.89 -3.02
C LYS A 174 16.81 -14.76 -4.24
N ASN A 175 17.23 -14.07 -5.31
CA ASN A 175 16.41 -13.91 -6.52
C ASN A 175 16.76 -14.94 -7.58
N LYS A 176 15.78 -15.22 -8.45
CA LYS A 176 15.84 -16.24 -9.48
C LYS A 176 16.98 -16.02 -10.49
N PRO A 177 17.59 -17.10 -10.99
CA PRO A 177 18.52 -17.04 -12.12
C PRO A 177 17.85 -16.54 -13.41
N VAL A 178 18.67 -16.10 -14.37
CA VAL A 178 18.21 -15.69 -15.72
C VAL A 178 19.07 -16.35 -16.78
N LEU A 179 18.44 -17.00 -17.76
CA LEU A 179 19.14 -17.58 -18.90
C LEU A 179 19.46 -16.50 -19.92
N ALA A 180 20.74 -16.19 -20.11
CA ALA A 180 21.18 -15.24 -21.12
C ALA A 180 21.13 -15.84 -22.54
N LYS A 181 21.19 -14.99 -23.57
CA LYS A 181 21.08 -15.38 -24.99
C LYS A 181 22.15 -16.38 -25.47
N ASN A 182 23.26 -16.53 -24.72
CA ASN A 182 24.35 -17.45 -25.00
C ASN A 182 24.24 -18.79 -24.23
N ASP A 183 23.03 -19.16 -23.79
CA ASP A 183 22.73 -20.36 -22.98
C ASP A 183 23.47 -20.41 -21.63
N LYS A 184 23.97 -19.25 -21.18
CA LYS A 184 24.61 -19.10 -19.88
C LYS A 184 23.56 -18.72 -18.85
N LEU A 185 23.40 -19.54 -17.83
CA LEU A 185 22.54 -19.25 -16.69
C LEU A 185 23.27 -18.29 -15.76
N ILE A 186 22.76 -17.07 -15.64
CA ILE A 186 23.26 -16.03 -14.74
C ILE A 186 22.60 -16.20 -13.38
N LEU A 187 23.41 -16.27 -12.32
CA LEU A 187 23.02 -16.55 -10.94
C LEU A 187 23.29 -15.29 -10.10
N PRO A 188 22.25 -14.51 -9.74
CA PRO A 188 22.42 -13.28 -8.98
C PRO A 188 22.98 -13.55 -7.57
N SER A 189 24.26 -13.24 -7.35
CA SER A 189 25.00 -13.62 -6.14
C SER A 189 25.51 -12.40 -5.34
N SER A 190 26.06 -12.67 -4.16
CA SER A 190 26.70 -11.70 -3.26
C SER A 190 27.25 -12.38 -2.01
N VAL A 191 28.22 -11.74 -1.34
CA VAL A 191 28.84 -12.25 -0.11
C VAL A 191 28.72 -11.25 1.04
N GLU A 192 28.48 -11.78 2.24
CA GLU A 192 28.47 -11.05 3.51
C GLU A 192 29.67 -11.42 4.38
N GLY A 193 30.15 -10.50 5.22
CA GLY A 193 31.18 -10.77 6.24
C GLY A 193 32.11 -9.58 6.47
N ASN A 194 32.60 -8.98 5.40
CA ASN A 194 33.40 -7.74 5.38
C ASN A 194 32.69 -6.71 4.49
N GLY A 195 31.51 -6.26 4.93
CA GLY A 195 30.60 -5.48 4.08
C GLY A 195 29.75 -6.38 3.17
N TRP A 196 29.06 -5.76 2.21
CA TRP A 196 28.28 -6.44 1.19
C TRP A 196 28.98 -6.29 -0.14
N ASN A 197 29.30 -7.43 -0.77
CA ASN A 197 30.01 -7.48 -2.03
C ASN A 197 29.13 -8.17 -3.06
N LEU A 198 28.72 -7.40 -4.07
CA LEU A 198 27.91 -7.88 -5.17
C LEU A 198 28.80 -8.62 -6.18
N LYS A 199 28.33 -9.75 -6.71
CA LYS A 199 28.98 -10.50 -7.80
C LYS A 199 27.94 -11.31 -8.57
N MET A 200 28.27 -11.70 -9.79
CA MET A 200 27.44 -12.65 -10.55
C MET A 200 28.16 -13.98 -10.66
N GLU A 201 27.43 -15.04 -10.33
CA GLU A 201 27.85 -16.40 -10.62
C GLU A 201 27.15 -16.87 -11.89
N SER A 202 27.62 -17.93 -12.51
CA SER A 202 27.01 -18.46 -13.73
C SER A 202 27.40 -19.89 -14.04
N THR A 203 26.58 -20.54 -14.84
CA THR A 203 26.79 -21.91 -15.32
C THR A 203 26.21 -22.08 -16.72
N SER A 204 26.93 -22.77 -17.60
CA SER A 204 26.44 -23.10 -18.96
C SER A 204 25.93 -24.54 -19.08
N ASP A 205 25.99 -25.31 -17.99
CA ASP A 205 25.60 -26.72 -17.94
C ASP A 205 24.72 -27.02 -16.72
N PHE A 206 24.03 -25.99 -16.23
CA PHE A 206 23.03 -26.04 -15.16
C PHE A 206 23.55 -26.66 -13.86
N GLY A 207 24.76 -26.25 -13.47
CA GLY A 207 25.37 -26.50 -12.16
C GLY A 207 26.46 -27.55 -12.13
N LYS A 208 26.99 -28.02 -13.28
CA LYS A 208 28.14 -28.94 -13.31
C LYS A 208 29.47 -28.17 -13.32
N THR A 209 29.53 -27.05 -14.04
CA THR A 209 30.63 -26.09 -14.07
C THR A 209 30.13 -24.70 -13.74
N TRP A 210 31.02 -23.92 -13.12
CA TRP A 210 30.69 -22.66 -12.49
C TRP A 210 31.73 -21.60 -12.85
N ASN A 211 31.25 -20.38 -13.06
CA ASN A 211 32.08 -19.19 -13.24
C ASN A 211 31.56 -18.08 -12.31
N THR A 212 32.44 -17.19 -11.86
CA THR A 212 32.07 -16.01 -11.07
C THR A 212 32.79 -14.80 -11.63
N THR A 213 32.13 -13.65 -11.58
CA THR A 213 32.78 -12.36 -11.79
C THR A 213 33.67 -12.02 -10.58
N ASP A 214 34.54 -11.04 -10.77
CA ASP A 214 35.08 -10.27 -9.65
C ASP A 214 33.95 -9.52 -8.91
N THR A 215 34.29 -8.89 -7.78
CA THR A 215 33.35 -8.01 -7.07
C THR A 215 32.99 -6.83 -7.97
N ILE A 216 31.69 -6.59 -8.16
CA ILE A 216 31.19 -5.48 -8.96
C ILE A 216 31.55 -4.16 -8.26
N PRO A 217 32.13 -3.17 -8.95
CA PRO A 217 32.55 -1.92 -8.33
C PRO A 217 31.40 -1.15 -7.67
N ASN A 218 31.65 -0.64 -6.46
CA ASN A 218 30.63 0.06 -5.66
C ASN A 218 30.25 1.45 -6.18
N GLY A 219 30.92 1.94 -7.23
CA GLY A 219 30.73 3.29 -7.74
C GLY A 219 31.19 4.40 -6.77
N PRO A 220 31.01 5.68 -7.14
CA PRO A 220 31.49 6.83 -6.38
C PRO A 220 30.78 7.02 -5.03
N GLU A 221 29.58 6.46 -4.86
CA GLU A 221 28.77 6.56 -3.64
C GLU A 221 29.04 5.43 -2.62
N GLU A 222 30.07 4.59 -2.87
CA GLU A 222 30.44 3.44 -2.03
C GLU A 222 29.23 2.53 -1.72
N ILE A 223 28.45 2.20 -2.75
CA ILE A 223 27.19 1.48 -2.63
C ILE A 223 27.40 0.10 -2.02
N GLN A 224 26.70 -0.20 -0.92
CA GLN A 224 26.68 -1.51 -0.29
C GLN A 224 25.42 -2.27 -0.73
N ALA A 225 25.56 -3.07 -1.80
CA ALA A 225 24.47 -3.77 -2.46
C ALA A 225 24.48 -5.29 -2.22
N ILE A 226 23.31 -5.91 -2.24
CA ILE A 226 23.15 -7.36 -2.09
C ILE A 226 21.84 -7.84 -2.73
N GLN A 227 21.74 -9.13 -3.05
CA GLN A 227 20.51 -9.77 -3.55
C GLN A 227 19.95 -9.09 -4.82
N PRO A 228 20.73 -9.05 -5.93
CA PRO A 228 20.27 -8.49 -7.19
C PRO A 228 19.13 -9.31 -7.79
N SER A 229 18.24 -8.68 -8.53
CA SER A 229 17.42 -9.29 -9.59
C SER A 229 18.06 -8.95 -10.92
N VAL A 230 17.96 -9.83 -11.93
CA VAL A 230 18.50 -9.55 -13.26
C VAL A 230 17.34 -9.32 -14.23
N LEU A 231 17.42 -8.22 -14.98
CA LEU A 231 16.52 -7.84 -16.06
C LEU A 231 17.23 -8.05 -17.39
N VAL A 232 16.47 -8.41 -18.42
CA VAL A 232 16.96 -8.63 -19.78
C VAL A 232 16.34 -7.57 -20.67
N HIS A 233 17.15 -6.77 -21.33
CA HIS A 233 16.69 -5.72 -22.23
C HIS A 233 16.55 -6.26 -23.66
N GLU A 234 15.71 -5.63 -24.49
CA GLU A 234 15.45 -6.07 -25.87
C GLU A 234 16.74 -6.21 -26.70
N ASP A 235 17.67 -5.26 -26.51
CA ASP A 235 18.99 -5.23 -27.15
C ASP A 235 19.95 -6.34 -26.65
N GLY A 236 19.55 -7.10 -25.63
CA GLY A 236 20.32 -8.18 -25.02
C GLY A 236 21.22 -7.75 -23.86
N ARG A 237 21.24 -6.46 -23.49
CA ARG A 237 21.93 -6.04 -22.26
C ARG A 237 21.24 -6.64 -21.04
N LEU A 238 22.04 -6.94 -20.03
CA LEU A 238 21.54 -7.34 -18.72
C LEU A 238 21.65 -6.15 -17.77
N GLN A 239 20.66 -6.01 -16.90
CA GLN A 239 20.68 -5.02 -15.83
C GLN A 239 20.44 -5.74 -14.51
N ALA A 240 21.20 -5.39 -13.48
CA ALA A 240 20.95 -5.88 -12.14
C ALA A 240 20.44 -4.75 -11.26
N VAL A 241 19.32 -5.00 -10.58
CA VAL A 241 18.70 -4.07 -9.64
C VAL A 241 18.47 -4.75 -8.30
N GLY A 242 18.59 -4.02 -7.19
CA GLY A 242 18.38 -4.62 -5.89
C GLY A 242 18.55 -3.68 -4.71
N ARG A 243 18.53 -4.26 -3.51
CA ARG A 243 18.57 -3.50 -2.26
C ARG A 243 19.98 -3.04 -1.90
N THR A 244 20.05 -1.98 -1.11
CA THR A 244 21.31 -1.43 -0.60
C THR A 244 21.21 -1.08 0.89
N LYS A 245 22.33 -0.63 1.47
CA LYS A 245 22.34 0.14 2.73
C LYS A 245 22.38 1.65 2.49
N ASN A 246 22.19 2.10 1.27
CA ASN A 246 22.28 3.49 0.83
C ASN A 246 20.89 4.13 0.66
N ARG A 247 19.85 3.55 1.28
CA ARG A 247 18.45 4.06 1.32
C ARG A 247 17.73 4.12 -0.03
N ALA A 248 18.35 3.62 -1.10
CA ALA A 248 17.80 3.54 -2.45
C ALA A 248 18.12 2.19 -3.08
N LEU A 249 17.41 1.82 -4.15
CA LEU A 249 17.80 0.68 -4.97
C LEU A 249 19.04 1.02 -5.80
N PHE A 250 19.86 0.01 -6.14
CA PHE A 250 20.97 0.20 -7.09
C PHE A 250 20.60 -0.30 -8.49
N SER A 251 21.38 0.11 -9.48
CA SER A 251 21.44 -0.45 -10.83
C SER A 251 22.91 -0.65 -11.27
N THR A 252 23.16 -1.69 -12.06
CA THR A 252 24.42 -1.92 -12.79
C THR A 252 24.11 -2.71 -14.06
N TRP A 253 24.96 -2.59 -15.08
CA TRP A 253 24.71 -3.08 -16.43
C TRP A 253 25.80 -4.04 -16.91
N SER A 254 25.41 -5.02 -17.69
CA SER A 254 26.33 -5.87 -18.45
C SER A 254 25.96 -5.85 -19.93
N GLU A 255 26.97 -5.59 -20.76
CA GLU A 255 26.86 -5.56 -22.23
C GLU A 255 27.40 -6.84 -22.88
N ASP A 256 27.93 -7.78 -22.09
CA ASP A 256 28.68 -8.95 -22.56
C ASP A 256 28.12 -10.27 -22.02
N ASN A 257 26.81 -10.36 -21.78
CA ASN A 257 26.12 -11.54 -21.23
C ASN A 257 26.58 -11.92 -19.81
N GLY A 258 26.84 -10.92 -18.98
CA GLY A 258 27.13 -11.08 -17.55
C GLY A 258 28.58 -11.45 -17.24
N GLU A 259 29.52 -11.29 -18.18
CA GLU A 259 30.95 -11.50 -17.93
C GLU A 259 31.53 -10.32 -17.14
N THR A 260 31.15 -9.09 -17.50
CA THR A 260 31.53 -7.87 -16.79
C THR A 260 30.30 -7.01 -16.50
N TRP A 261 30.42 -6.20 -15.45
CA TRP A 261 29.36 -5.32 -14.96
C TRP A 261 29.91 -3.92 -14.71
N SER A 262 29.12 -2.91 -15.07
CA SER A 262 29.45 -1.50 -14.82
C SER A 262 29.55 -1.21 -13.33
N GLU A 263 30.10 -0.04 -12.98
CA GLU A 263 29.96 0.46 -11.61
C GLU A 263 28.49 0.60 -11.23
N MET A 264 28.19 0.42 -9.93
CA MET A 264 26.84 0.58 -9.41
C MET A 264 26.45 2.06 -9.30
N GLU A 265 25.18 2.34 -9.59
CA GLU A 265 24.55 3.65 -9.42
C GLU A 265 23.26 3.51 -8.59
N LEU A 266 22.88 4.55 -7.85
CA LEU A 266 21.60 4.58 -7.13
C LEU A 266 20.46 5.02 -8.05
N LEU A 267 19.34 4.33 -7.95
CA LEU A 267 18.07 4.72 -8.56
C LEU A 267 17.35 5.75 -7.68
N SER A 268 16.41 6.50 -8.26
CA SER A 268 15.53 7.44 -7.53
C SER A 268 14.50 6.74 -6.61
N ILE A 269 14.52 5.41 -6.56
CA ILE A 269 13.54 4.59 -5.86
C ILE A 269 14.05 4.25 -4.46
N PRO A 270 13.28 4.59 -3.40
CA PRO A 270 13.73 4.37 -2.03
C PRO A 270 13.75 2.89 -1.67
N ASN A 271 14.64 2.53 -0.74
CA ASN A 271 14.71 1.19 -0.17
C ASN A 271 15.08 1.22 1.31
N ASN A 272 14.32 0.48 2.10
CA ASN A 272 14.49 0.34 3.55
C ASN A 272 15.32 -0.89 3.96
N ASN A 273 16.18 -1.38 3.06
CA ASN A 273 16.92 -2.62 3.20
C ASN A 273 16.01 -3.87 3.29
N SER A 274 14.82 -3.80 2.69
CA SER A 274 14.02 -4.99 2.42
C SER A 274 14.47 -5.64 1.12
N GLY A 275 14.43 -6.98 1.09
CA GLY A 275 14.65 -7.74 -0.13
C GLY A 275 13.58 -7.38 -1.18
N THR A 276 13.99 -7.33 -2.44
CA THR A 276 13.16 -7.06 -3.61
C THR A 276 13.24 -8.25 -4.57
N ASP A 277 12.35 -8.34 -5.54
CA ASP A 277 12.54 -9.17 -6.74
C ASP A 277 11.96 -8.45 -7.96
N ALA A 278 12.53 -8.69 -9.12
CA ALA A 278 12.09 -8.09 -10.37
C ALA A 278 12.11 -9.09 -11.52
N VAL A 279 11.29 -8.88 -12.54
CA VAL A 279 11.20 -9.73 -13.73
C VAL A 279 11.04 -8.88 -14.98
N THR A 280 11.63 -9.31 -16.09
CA THR A 280 11.33 -8.77 -17.42
C THR A 280 10.15 -9.55 -17.98
N MET A 281 9.12 -8.83 -18.39
CA MET A 281 7.91 -9.40 -18.98
C MET A 281 8.09 -9.62 -20.49
N ASP A 282 7.27 -10.48 -21.07
CA ASP A 282 7.27 -10.82 -22.50
C ASP A 282 7.08 -9.61 -23.42
N ASN A 283 6.44 -8.55 -22.92
CA ASN A 283 6.25 -7.29 -23.63
C ASN A 283 7.45 -6.33 -23.55
N GLY A 284 8.58 -6.77 -22.98
CA GLY A 284 9.81 -5.99 -22.83
C GLY A 284 9.84 -5.09 -21.59
N LYS A 285 8.70 -4.82 -20.94
CA LYS A 285 8.64 -4.02 -19.70
C LYS A 285 9.13 -4.82 -18.50
N HIS A 286 9.48 -4.14 -17.43
CA HIS A 286 9.98 -4.73 -16.19
C HIS A 286 8.99 -4.53 -15.05
N ALA A 287 8.86 -5.53 -14.19
CA ALA A 287 8.04 -5.49 -12.98
C ALA A 287 8.91 -5.68 -11.74
N LEU A 288 8.74 -4.84 -10.72
CA LEU A 288 9.52 -4.85 -9.47
C LEU A 288 8.60 -4.91 -8.26
N ILE A 289 8.80 -5.91 -7.40
CA ILE A 289 8.18 -5.95 -6.07
C ILE A 289 9.18 -5.53 -5.00
N TYR A 290 8.82 -4.53 -4.21
CA TYR A 290 9.66 -3.97 -3.15
C TYR A 290 8.84 -3.23 -2.09
N ASN A 291 9.48 -2.83 -0.99
CA ASN A 291 8.88 -1.95 -0.01
C ASN A 291 9.25 -0.49 -0.34
N HIS A 292 8.28 0.31 -0.77
CA HIS A 292 8.49 1.73 -1.08
C HIS A 292 8.56 2.56 0.21
N VAL A 293 9.72 2.53 0.88
CA VAL A 293 9.93 3.20 2.15
C VAL A 293 11.31 3.84 2.15
N LEU A 294 11.36 5.17 2.30
CA LEU A 294 12.59 5.91 2.55
C LEU A 294 12.85 5.95 4.07
N PRO A 295 13.92 5.30 4.56
CA PRO A 295 14.23 5.34 6.00
C PRO A 295 14.50 6.75 6.51
N ALA A 296 14.15 7.04 7.76
CA ALA A 296 14.40 8.35 8.36
C ALA A 296 15.88 8.60 8.74
N GLY A 297 16.35 9.84 8.54
CA GLY A 297 17.73 10.26 8.86
C GLY A 297 18.78 9.46 8.08
N ASP A 298 19.86 9.06 8.74
CA ASP A 298 20.92 8.24 8.14
C ASP A 298 20.70 6.73 8.33
N ASN A 299 19.52 6.31 8.79
CA ASN A 299 19.19 4.90 8.90
C ASN A 299 19.06 4.28 7.52
N TYR A 300 19.37 2.99 7.40
CA TYR A 300 19.16 2.22 6.18
C TYR A 300 18.14 1.10 6.35
N LYS A 301 17.58 0.92 7.55
CA LYS A 301 16.52 -0.05 7.86
C LYS A 301 15.29 0.69 8.35
N ASP A 302 14.12 0.26 7.90
CA ASP A 302 12.83 0.76 8.36
C ASP A 302 11.73 -0.32 8.24
N LYS A 303 10.48 0.03 8.53
CA LYS A 303 9.29 -0.81 8.43
C LYS A 303 9.16 -1.46 7.05
N ARG A 304 8.82 -2.74 7.01
CA ARG A 304 8.57 -3.51 5.77
C ARG A 304 7.08 -3.47 5.41
N SER A 305 6.56 -2.25 5.24
CA SER A 305 5.21 -1.93 4.76
C SER A 305 5.16 -0.47 4.30
N PRO A 306 4.52 -0.14 3.16
CA PRO A 306 3.79 -1.05 2.26
C PRO A 306 4.71 -1.98 1.46
N LEU A 307 4.13 -3.02 0.85
CA LEU A 307 4.73 -3.83 -0.21
C LEU A 307 4.06 -3.43 -1.54
N ASN A 308 4.85 -3.08 -2.53
CA ASN A 308 4.43 -2.41 -3.75
C ASN A 308 4.89 -3.18 -4.99
N LEU A 309 4.16 -3.02 -6.10
CA LEU A 309 4.56 -3.41 -7.45
C LEU A 309 4.74 -2.16 -8.31
N ALA A 310 5.93 -1.95 -8.85
CA ALA A 310 6.24 -0.91 -9.82
C ALA A 310 6.55 -1.50 -11.21
N ILE A 311 6.29 -0.73 -12.26
CA ILE A 311 6.56 -1.08 -13.66
C ILE A 311 7.55 -0.09 -14.26
N SER A 312 8.41 -0.54 -15.16
CA SER A 312 9.37 0.31 -15.86
C SER A 312 9.55 -0.17 -17.31
N GLU A 313 9.80 0.76 -18.23
CA GLU A 313 10.16 0.43 -19.61
C GLU A 313 11.67 0.29 -19.82
N ASP A 314 12.49 0.88 -18.95
CA ASP A 314 13.94 0.98 -19.10
C ASP A 314 14.74 0.47 -17.89
N GLY A 315 14.04 0.05 -16.83
CA GLY A 315 14.61 -0.43 -15.57
C GLY A 315 15.26 0.68 -14.73
N ILE A 316 15.15 1.94 -15.13
CA ILE A 316 15.70 3.12 -14.45
C ILE A 316 14.56 3.99 -13.91
N ASN A 317 13.60 4.32 -14.76
CA ASN A 317 12.43 5.12 -14.43
C ASN A 317 11.27 4.18 -14.10
N TRP A 318 10.87 4.17 -12.84
CA TRP A 318 9.81 3.28 -12.34
C TRP A 318 8.53 4.05 -12.04
N GLU A 319 7.42 3.48 -12.46
CA GLU A 319 6.08 3.97 -12.20
C GLU A 319 5.35 3.05 -11.21
N ALA A 320 4.55 3.66 -10.34
CA ALA A 320 3.74 2.96 -9.35
C ALA A 320 2.57 2.25 -10.02
N ALA A 321 2.40 0.94 -9.76
CA ALA A 321 1.32 0.16 -10.36
C ALA A 321 0.34 -0.40 -9.31
N LEU A 322 0.83 -1.10 -8.27
CA LEU A 322 -0.01 -1.68 -7.22
C LEU A 322 0.57 -1.56 -5.83
N VAL A 323 -0.32 -1.58 -4.84
CA VAL A 323 0.03 -1.89 -3.46
C VAL A 323 -0.42 -3.32 -3.19
N LEU A 324 0.49 -4.23 -2.86
CA LEU A 324 0.12 -5.63 -2.56
C LEU A 324 -0.35 -5.78 -1.11
N GLU A 325 0.33 -5.07 -0.21
CA GLU A 325 0.01 -5.04 1.21
C GLU A 325 0.32 -3.66 1.77
N ASP A 326 -0.57 -3.14 2.62
CA ASP A 326 -0.26 -2.02 3.49
C ASP A 326 -0.92 -2.21 4.85
N SER A 327 -0.12 -2.13 5.91
CA SER A 327 -0.59 -2.27 7.27
C SER A 327 0.39 -1.64 8.25
N LYS A 328 -0.14 -1.08 9.34
CA LYS A 328 0.65 -0.59 10.47
C LYS A 328 1.51 -1.71 11.10
N ILE A 329 1.02 -2.96 11.06
CA ILE A 329 1.77 -4.15 11.42
C ILE A 329 2.75 -4.47 10.28
N SER A 330 3.98 -3.98 10.44
CA SER A 330 5.09 -4.11 9.49
C SER A 330 5.71 -5.51 9.52
N GLN A 331 5.53 -6.32 8.47
CA GLN A 331 6.32 -7.54 8.20
C GLN A 331 5.96 -8.16 6.83
N TYR A 332 5.92 -7.38 5.74
CA TYR A 332 5.74 -7.91 4.37
C TYR A 332 7.05 -7.84 3.63
N SER A 333 7.63 -8.99 3.27
CA SER A 333 9.02 -8.99 2.82
C SER A 333 9.42 -10.22 2.02
N TYR A 334 10.59 -10.12 1.39
CA TYR A 334 11.18 -11.15 0.55
C TYR A 334 10.17 -11.67 -0.49
N PRO A 335 9.70 -10.77 -1.37
CA PRO A 335 8.85 -11.16 -2.47
C PRO A 335 9.62 -11.97 -3.50
N ALA A 336 8.95 -12.78 -4.29
CA ALA A 336 9.44 -13.34 -5.55
C ALA A 336 8.35 -13.18 -6.60
N ILE A 337 8.74 -12.92 -7.85
CA ILE A 337 7.81 -12.69 -8.96
C ILE A 337 8.33 -13.34 -10.24
N ILE A 338 7.45 -14.00 -10.98
CA ILE A 338 7.69 -14.50 -12.34
C ILE A 338 6.54 -14.05 -13.25
N GLN A 339 6.74 -14.06 -14.56
CA GLN A 339 5.64 -14.15 -15.51
C GLN A 339 5.48 -15.60 -15.93
N GLY A 340 4.28 -16.16 -15.81
CA GLY A 340 3.98 -17.52 -16.25
C GLY A 340 3.63 -17.58 -17.73
N SER A 341 3.60 -18.79 -18.27
CA SER A 341 3.19 -19.08 -19.66
C SER A 341 1.74 -18.70 -19.97
N ASP A 342 0.93 -18.47 -18.94
CA ASP A 342 -0.43 -17.94 -19.04
C ASP A 342 -0.48 -16.41 -19.23
N GLY A 343 0.67 -15.75 -19.34
CA GLY A 343 0.83 -14.32 -19.52
C GLY A 343 0.70 -13.51 -18.22
N MET A 344 0.42 -14.16 -17.08
CA MET A 344 0.14 -13.50 -15.81
C MET A 344 1.40 -13.36 -14.98
N LEU A 345 1.42 -12.35 -14.12
CA LEU A 345 2.44 -12.21 -13.09
C LEU A 345 2.04 -13.03 -11.87
N HIS A 346 2.94 -13.90 -11.42
CA HIS A 346 2.77 -14.72 -10.23
C HIS A 346 3.76 -14.27 -9.16
N ALA A 347 3.22 -13.77 -8.05
CA ALA A 347 4.01 -13.25 -6.94
C ALA A 347 3.78 -14.07 -5.67
N VAL A 348 4.85 -14.31 -4.92
CA VAL A 348 4.79 -14.84 -3.55
C VAL A 348 5.58 -13.94 -2.61
N TYR A 349 5.19 -13.86 -1.34
CA TYR A 349 5.95 -13.10 -0.35
C TYR A 349 5.72 -13.60 1.07
N THR A 350 6.66 -13.25 1.95
CA THR A 350 6.50 -13.50 3.39
C THR A 350 5.45 -12.56 3.96
N TRP A 351 4.39 -13.14 4.50
CA TRP A 351 3.35 -12.45 5.23
C TRP A 351 3.58 -12.62 6.74
N ARG A 352 3.96 -11.52 7.40
CA ARG A 352 4.14 -11.40 8.85
C ARG A 352 5.12 -12.39 9.50
N ARG A 353 6.02 -12.99 8.70
CA ARG A 353 6.89 -14.11 9.08
C ARG A 353 6.14 -15.36 9.56
N GLN A 354 4.85 -15.46 9.29
CA GLN A 354 3.99 -16.55 9.74
C GLN A 354 3.53 -17.43 8.57
N ARG A 355 3.30 -16.80 7.41
CA ARG A 355 2.75 -17.46 6.22
C ARG A 355 3.44 -16.98 4.96
N ILE A 356 3.27 -17.73 3.89
CA ILE A 356 3.56 -17.27 2.54
C ILE A 356 2.23 -16.96 1.85
N LYS A 357 2.14 -15.77 1.24
CA LYS A 357 0.99 -15.33 0.46
C LYS A 357 1.34 -15.36 -1.02
N TYR A 358 0.42 -15.84 -1.83
CA TYR A 358 0.46 -15.86 -3.28
C TYR A 358 -0.53 -14.84 -3.85
N VAL A 359 -0.14 -14.17 -4.94
CA VAL A 359 -0.96 -13.23 -5.69
C VAL A 359 -0.75 -13.47 -7.19
N LYS A 360 -1.86 -13.62 -7.91
CA LYS A 360 -1.92 -13.64 -9.38
C LYS A 360 -2.33 -12.27 -9.88
N ILE A 361 -1.56 -11.70 -10.80
CA ILE A 361 -1.73 -10.34 -11.30
C ILE A 361 -1.80 -10.38 -12.82
N ASP A 362 -2.79 -9.70 -13.38
CA ASP A 362 -2.96 -9.51 -14.82
C ASP A 362 -2.20 -8.24 -15.24
N PRO A 363 -1.04 -8.35 -15.92
CA PRO A 363 -0.24 -7.20 -16.29
C PRO A 363 -0.96 -6.26 -17.27
N GLU A 364 -1.91 -6.75 -18.07
CA GLU A 364 -2.65 -5.92 -19.04
C GLU A 364 -3.68 -5.02 -18.36
N LYS A 365 -4.09 -5.36 -17.13
CA LYS A 365 -5.02 -4.55 -16.33
C LYS A 365 -4.33 -3.49 -15.48
N LEU A 366 -3.00 -3.55 -15.36
CA LEU A 366 -2.24 -2.60 -14.58
C LEU A 366 -2.34 -1.20 -15.17
N VAL A 367 -2.51 -0.22 -14.29
CA VAL A 367 -2.38 1.19 -14.62
C VAL A 367 -1.25 1.75 -13.78
N THR A 368 -0.40 2.54 -14.42
CA THR A 368 0.82 3.06 -13.82
C THR A 368 0.74 4.56 -13.63
N PHE A 369 1.42 5.06 -12.60
CA PHE A 369 1.50 6.48 -12.27
C PHE A 369 2.95 6.86 -11.98
N PRO A 370 3.41 8.07 -12.38
CA PRO A 370 4.76 8.52 -12.08
C PRO A 370 5.07 8.50 -10.58
N ILE A 371 6.29 8.09 -10.23
CA ILE A 371 6.86 8.24 -8.89
C ILE A 371 7.69 9.52 -8.88
N GLU A 372 7.14 10.59 -8.34
CA GLU A 372 7.81 11.89 -8.30
C GLU A 372 8.61 12.05 -6.99
N ASN A 373 9.87 12.47 -7.10
CA ASN A 373 10.76 12.71 -5.96
C ASN A 373 10.88 11.52 -4.98
N GLY A 374 10.69 10.29 -5.47
CA GLY A 374 10.73 9.08 -4.65
C GLY A 374 9.51 8.92 -3.73
N GLU A 375 8.39 9.58 -4.02
CA GLU A 375 7.13 9.42 -3.31
C GLU A 375 6.13 8.56 -4.09
N TRP A 376 5.52 7.58 -3.43
CA TRP A 376 4.45 6.77 -4.02
C TRP A 376 3.18 7.61 -4.22
N PRO A 377 2.59 7.65 -5.43
CA PRO A 377 1.34 8.38 -5.66
C PRO A 377 0.24 7.75 -4.80
N GLY A 378 -0.42 8.56 -3.97
CA GLY A 378 -1.48 8.09 -3.07
C GLY A 378 -2.63 7.39 -3.83
N PRO A 379 -3.43 6.54 -3.18
CA PRO A 379 -4.54 5.87 -3.84
C PRO A 379 -5.56 6.89 -4.37
N VAL A 380 -5.89 6.79 -5.67
CA VAL A 380 -6.72 7.78 -6.39
C VAL A 380 -8.23 7.53 -6.25
N LYS A 381 -8.70 6.36 -5.75
CA LYS A 381 -10.15 6.11 -5.58
C LYS A 381 -10.64 6.41 -4.15
N GLU A 382 -11.56 7.38 -4.07
CA GLU A 382 -12.23 7.93 -2.88
C GLU A 382 -11.32 8.35 -1.73
N ARG A 383 -10.58 9.44 -1.95
CA ARG A 383 -9.86 10.14 -0.87
C ARG A 383 -10.80 10.83 0.10
N TYR A 384 -12.00 11.16 -0.33
CA TYR A 384 -12.95 11.98 0.41
C TYR A 384 -14.24 11.22 0.64
N LYS A 385 -14.65 11.10 1.91
CA LYS A 385 -16.00 10.66 2.27
C LYS A 385 -16.75 11.80 2.91
N ILE A 386 -18.03 11.94 2.57
CA ILE A 386 -18.87 13.03 3.06
C ILE A 386 -19.82 12.47 4.12
N GLY A 387 -19.66 12.94 5.36
CA GLY A 387 -20.46 12.51 6.49
C GLY A 387 -21.31 13.63 7.10
N VAL A 388 -22.17 13.27 8.05
CA VAL A 388 -22.97 14.21 8.85
C VAL A 388 -22.91 13.86 10.34
N SER A 389 -22.97 14.86 11.21
CA SER A 389 -23.05 14.62 12.67
C SER A 389 -24.48 14.25 13.09
N ASP A 390 -24.64 13.12 13.78
CA ASP A 390 -25.97 12.58 14.07
C ASP A 390 -26.82 13.50 14.98
N TRP A 391 -26.18 14.25 15.88
CA TRP A 391 -26.84 15.21 16.76
C TRP A 391 -27.28 16.47 16.03
N MET A 392 -26.59 16.83 14.95
CA MET A 392 -26.89 18.03 14.16
C MET A 392 -28.05 17.81 13.20
N ILE A 393 -28.18 16.59 12.68
CA ILE A 393 -29.38 16.16 11.96
C ILE A 393 -30.56 15.79 12.89
N MET A 394 -30.49 16.14 14.18
CA MET A 394 -31.53 15.90 15.19
C MET A 394 -31.84 14.40 15.45
N LYS A 395 -30.86 13.53 15.16
CA LYS A 395 -30.96 12.07 15.29
C LYS A 395 -29.93 11.45 16.23
N ARG A 396 -29.39 12.22 17.20
CA ARG A 396 -28.44 11.73 18.24
C ARG A 396 -28.83 10.34 18.75
N GLN A 397 -27.97 9.36 18.52
CA GLN A 397 -28.15 7.94 18.87
C GLN A 397 -29.54 7.36 18.53
N LYS A 398 -30.02 7.64 17.32
CA LYS A 398 -31.22 7.01 16.75
C LYS A 398 -30.84 6.25 15.48
N LEU A 399 -31.37 5.04 15.32
CA LEU A 399 -31.18 4.23 14.11
C LEU A 399 -31.66 4.93 12.83
N SER A 400 -32.66 5.82 12.95
CA SER A 400 -33.13 6.64 11.82
C SER A 400 -32.10 7.70 11.35
N ALA A 401 -30.96 7.86 12.03
CA ALA A 401 -29.85 8.69 11.57
C ALA A 401 -29.27 8.14 10.26
N PHE A 402 -29.04 6.82 10.20
CA PHE A 402 -28.54 6.13 9.00
C PHE A 402 -29.53 6.20 7.84
N GLU A 403 -30.84 6.07 8.11
CA GLU A 403 -31.88 6.22 7.08
C GLU A 403 -31.88 7.64 6.51
N LEU A 404 -31.81 8.65 7.37
CA LEU A 404 -31.75 10.04 6.92
C LEU A 404 -30.45 10.34 6.17
N ALA A 405 -29.31 9.84 6.67
CA ALA A 405 -28.00 9.98 6.01
C ALA A 405 -28.01 9.35 4.61
N GLN A 406 -28.58 8.15 4.47
CA GLN A 406 -28.79 7.50 3.18
C GLN A 406 -29.69 8.34 2.27
N GLU A 407 -30.81 8.84 2.80
CA GLU A 407 -31.79 9.64 2.05
C GLU A 407 -31.20 10.96 1.52
N ILE A 408 -30.27 11.57 2.26
CA ILE A 408 -29.56 12.80 1.84
C ILE A 408 -28.25 12.50 1.08
N GLY A 409 -27.90 11.23 0.89
CA GLY A 409 -26.75 10.78 0.12
C GLY A 409 -25.39 10.86 0.84
N ALA A 410 -25.37 10.98 2.17
CA ALA A 410 -24.12 10.97 2.95
C ALA A 410 -23.53 9.55 3.03
N ASP A 411 -22.20 9.46 3.03
CA ASP A 411 -21.45 8.20 3.07
C ASP A 411 -21.34 7.64 4.50
N GLY A 412 -21.50 8.50 5.50
CA GLY A 412 -21.36 8.09 6.89
C GLY A 412 -21.90 9.08 7.90
N ILE A 413 -21.87 8.67 9.16
CA ILE A 413 -22.24 9.50 10.31
C ILE A 413 -21.10 9.64 11.31
N GLU A 414 -20.90 10.85 11.81
CA GLU A 414 -20.17 11.07 13.05
C GLU A 414 -21.15 10.81 14.21
N LEU A 415 -20.94 9.68 14.89
CA LEU A 415 -21.89 9.10 15.85
C LEU A 415 -21.55 9.54 17.28
N ASP A 416 -22.43 10.29 17.91
CA ASP A 416 -22.20 10.85 19.24
C ASP A 416 -22.28 9.79 20.35
N MET A 417 -21.43 9.94 21.38
CA MET A 417 -21.46 9.17 22.62
C MET A 417 -22.70 9.47 23.47
N GLY A 418 -23.50 10.47 23.11
CA GLY A 418 -24.76 10.79 23.77
C GLY A 418 -24.67 12.08 24.58
N SER A 419 -25.81 12.56 25.06
CA SER A 419 -25.85 13.79 25.85
C SER A 419 -25.15 13.62 27.19
N LEU A 420 -24.40 14.65 27.62
CA LEU A 420 -23.79 14.68 28.95
C LEU A 420 -24.70 15.41 29.97
N GLY A 421 -24.96 16.70 29.77
CA GLY A 421 -25.61 17.55 30.79
C GLY A 421 -24.76 17.60 32.07
N ASP A 422 -25.41 17.46 33.23
CA ASP A 422 -24.74 17.44 34.55
C ASP A 422 -24.33 16.03 35.03
N ARG A 423 -24.51 14.99 34.19
CA ARG A 423 -24.21 13.59 34.54
C ARG A 423 -22.70 13.35 34.59
N ASP A 424 -22.26 12.31 35.29
CA ASP A 424 -20.85 11.93 35.40
C ASP A 424 -20.21 11.50 34.07
N THR A 425 -20.90 10.67 33.27
CA THR A 425 -20.49 10.24 31.92
C THR A 425 -21.65 10.37 30.92
N PHE A 426 -21.37 10.11 29.64
CA PHE A 426 -22.33 10.21 28.55
C PHE A 426 -23.54 9.29 28.75
N GLU A 427 -24.73 9.76 28.40
CA GLU A 427 -25.92 8.91 28.27
C GLU A 427 -25.86 8.14 26.95
N SER A 428 -25.03 7.09 26.91
CA SER A 428 -24.74 6.30 25.72
C SER A 428 -25.51 4.99 25.67
N LYS A 429 -26.15 4.70 24.54
CA LYS A 429 -26.64 3.35 24.21
C LYS A 429 -25.53 2.43 23.72
N LEU A 430 -24.42 2.98 23.23
CA LEU A 430 -23.39 2.22 22.50
C LEU A 430 -22.55 1.31 23.42
N GLY A 431 -22.54 1.59 24.73
CA GLY A 431 -21.97 0.69 25.73
C GLY A 431 -22.73 -0.63 25.88
N ASN A 432 -24.04 -0.64 25.58
CA ASN A 432 -24.85 -1.86 25.62
C ASN A 432 -24.61 -2.70 24.34
N PRO A 433 -24.20 -3.98 24.44
CA PRO A 433 -23.91 -4.81 23.27
C PRO A 433 -25.10 -5.01 22.32
N GLU A 434 -26.31 -5.22 22.83
CA GLU A 434 -27.51 -5.44 22.01
C GLU A 434 -27.92 -4.16 21.28
N GLU A 435 -27.82 -3.01 21.94
CA GLU A 435 -28.08 -1.73 21.28
C GLU A 435 -27.01 -1.45 20.22
N ARG A 436 -25.72 -1.60 20.55
CA ARG A 436 -24.61 -1.41 19.61
C ARG A 436 -24.75 -2.25 18.35
N GLU A 437 -25.13 -3.52 18.49
CA GLU A 437 -25.37 -4.41 17.35
C GLU A 437 -26.48 -3.88 16.42
N LYS A 438 -27.52 -3.24 16.96
CA LYS A 438 -28.56 -2.59 16.13
C LYS A 438 -27.98 -1.45 15.29
N PHE A 439 -27.03 -0.67 15.82
CA PHE A 439 -26.38 0.40 15.06
C PHE A 439 -25.49 -0.17 13.95
N LEU A 440 -24.69 -1.21 14.25
CA LEU A 440 -23.85 -1.89 13.25
C LEU A 440 -24.70 -2.51 12.13
N ASN A 441 -25.74 -3.26 12.48
CA ASN A 441 -26.67 -3.82 11.50
C ASN A 441 -27.36 -2.73 10.65
N LYS A 442 -27.63 -1.56 11.24
CA LYS A 442 -28.25 -0.45 10.53
C LYS A 442 -27.28 0.20 9.54
N SER A 443 -26.03 0.42 9.96
CA SER A 443 -24.91 0.84 9.11
C SER A 443 -24.82 -0.08 7.89
N ASP A 444 -24.71 -1.39 8.12
CA ASP A 444 -24.60 -2.41 7.06
C ASP A 444 -25.81 -2.41 6.12
N SER A 445 -27.03 -2.33 6.66
CA SER A 445 -28.25 -2.39 5.85
C SER A 445 -28.49 -1.15 4.97
N THR A 446 -27.94 0.00 5.36
CA THR A 446 -28.11 1.28 4.66
C THR A 446 -26.92 1.61 3.76
N GLY A 447 -25.76 0.97 3.99
CA GLY A 447 -24.50 1.32 3.35
C GLY A 447 -23.89 2.63 3.87
N VAL A 448 -24.44 3.20 4.94
CA VAL A 448 -23.91 4.42 5.59
C VAL A 448 -22.97 4.02 6.70
N GLU A 449 -21.71 4.41 6.61
CA GLU A 449 -20.65 4.06 7.57
C GLU A 449 -20.69 4.89 8.86
N ILE A 450 -19.85 4.53 9.83
CA ILE A 450 -19.60 5.34 11.02
C ILE A 450 -18.23 6.00 10.87
N ALA A 451 -18.23 7.30 10.63
CA ALA A 451 -17.04 8.09 10.34
C ALA A 451 -16.13 8.25 11.56
N ALA A 452 -16.73 8.57 12.71
CA ALA A 452 -16.05 8.77 13.98
C ALA A 452 -17.02 8.58 15.16
N ILE A 453 -16.47 8.31 16.35
CA ILE A 453 -17.20 8.32 17.61
C ILE A 453 -16.98 9.67 18.30
N ALA A 454 -18.03 10.48 18.41
CA ALA A 454 -17.92 11.85 18.90
C ALA A 454 -18.13 11.96 20.41
N MET A 455 -17.26 12.72 21.06
CA MET A 455 -17.41 13.16 22.45
C MET A 455 -17.93 14.59 22.51
N SER A 456 -19.01 14.90 21.77
CA SER A 456 -19.49 16.28 21.56
C SER A 456 -19.82 17.03 22.85
N GLY A 457 -20.11 16.30 23.94
CA GLY A 457 -20.32 16.88 25.28
C GLY A 457 -19.17 17.76 25.77
N PHE A 458 -17.93 17.53 25.34
CA PHE A 458 -16.77 18.37 25.71
C PHE A 458 -16.78 19.76 25.07
N TYR A 459 -17.67 20.02 24.12
CA TYR A 459 -17.85 21.37 23.59
C TYR A 459 -18.22 22.38 24.70
N ALA A 460 -19.04 21.96 25.68
CA ALA A 460 -19.51 22.80 26.78
C ALA A 460 -18.93 22.38 28.15
N GLN A 461 -17.99 21.43 28.19
CA GLN A 461 -17.53 20.78 29.42
C GLN A 461 -16.01 20.77 29.47
N SER A 462 -15.45 21.05 30.64
CA SER A 462 -14.00 21.18 30.81
C SER A 462 -13.30 19.82 30.70
N PHE A 463 -12.57 19.59 29.60
CA PHE A 463 -11.67 18.44 29.46
C PHE A 463 -10.47 18.57 30.40
N ALA A 464 -10.05 19.79 30.70
CA ALA A 464 -8.93 20.07 31.60
C ALA A 464 -9.25 19.79 33.08
N GLU A 465 -10.47 20.07 33.54
CA GLU A 465 -10.76 20.11 34.98
C GLU A 465 -11.72 19.01 35.43
N ARG A 466 -12.58 18.50 34.54
CA ARG A 466 -13.62 17.55 34.92
C ARG A 466 -13.01 16.25 35.47
N PRO A 467 -13.47 15.74 36.63
CA PRO A 467 -12.87 14.57 37.26
C PRO A 467 -13.15 13.26 36.50
N THR A 468 -14.24 13.20 35.74
CA THR A 468 -14.69 11.97 35.06
C THR A 468 -14.13 11.79 33.64
N VAL A 469 -13.19 12.64 33.20
CA VAL A 469 -12.61 12.57 31.84
C VAL A 469 -12.03 11.20 31.52
N LYS A 470 -11.38 10.55 32.49
CA LYS A 470 -10.82 9.21 32.26
C LYS A 470 -11.88 8.17 31.95
N GLN A 471 -13.01 8.21 32.65
CA GLN A 471 -14.14 7.33 32.36
C GLN A 471 -14.73 7.64 30.99
N MET A 472 -14.99 8.92 30.70
CA MET A 472 -15.59 9.35 29.44
C MET A 472 -14.75 8.98 28.21
N VAL A 473 -13.43 9.18 28.27
CA VAL A 473 -12.50 8.75 27.22
C VAL A 473 -12.47 7.22 27.15
N GLY A 474 -12.40 6.52 28.29
CA GLY A 474 -12.42 5.05 28.32
C GLY A 474 -13.67 4.46 27.67
N ASP A 475 -14.86 4.99 27.99
CA ASP A 475 -16.14 4.58 27.40
C ASP A 475 -16.13 4.79 25.86
N CYS A 476 -15.51 5.88 25.39
CA CYS A 476 -15.35 6.17 23.96
C CYS A 476 -14.39 5.18 23.29
N VAL A 477 -13.21 4.93 23.88
CA VAL A 477 -12.21 3.97 23.35
C VAL A 477 -12.78 2.56 23.29
N GLU A 478 -13.54 2.13 24.32
CA GLU A 478 -14.21 0.84 24.31
C GLU A 478 -15.27 0.76 23.19
N THR A 479 -16.01 1.84 22.97
CA THR A 479 -16.99 1.94 21.87
C THR A 479 -16.30 1.86 20.50
N MET A 480 -15.22 2.62 20.29
CA MET A 480 -14.39 2.58 19.08
C MET A 480 -13.90 1.15 18.79
N LYS A 481 -13.34 0.49 19.80
CA LYS A 481 -12.85 -0.89 19.70
C LYS A 481 -13.96 -1.85 19.29
N ASN A 482 -15.10 -1.78 19.97
CA ASN A 482 -16.21 -2.71 19.77
C ASN A 482 -16.98 -2.46 18.47
N MET A 483 -16.88 -1.27 17.88
CA MET A 483 -17.50 -0.91 16.61
C MET A 483 -16.51 -0.85 15.45
N ASN A 484 -15.22 -1.10 15.70
CA ASN A 484 -14.13 -0.99 14.73
C ASN A 484 -14.06 0.39 14.03
N VAL A 485 -14.23 1.47 14.80
CA VAL A 485 -14.18 2.85 14.32
C VAL A 485 -12.87 3.50 14.78
N PRO A 486 -12.00 3.96 13.86
CA PRO A 486 -10.63 4.35 14.20
C PRO A 486 -10.48 5.79 14.70
N VAL A 487 -11.50 6.65 14.54
CA VAL A 487 -11.44 8.07 14.91
C VAL A 487 -12.41 8.38 16.04
N ALA A 488 -11.93 9.08 17.07
CA ALA A 488 -12.75 9.76 18.04
C ALA A 488 -12.67 11.28 17.83
N TYR A 489 -13.82 11.95 17.80
CA TYR A 489 -13.87 13.41 17.75
C TYR A 489 -13.94 14.00 19.17
N LEU A 490 -13.06 14.94 19.48
CA LEU A 490 -12.96 15.62 20.77
C LEU A 490 -12.92 17.14 20.59
N PRO A 491 -14.06 17.85 20.74
CA PRO A 491 -14.05 19.30 20.73
C PRO A 491 -13.48 19.85 22.04
N LEU A 492 -12.35 20.58 21.96
CA LEU A 492 -11.86 21.42 23.05
C LEU A 492 -12.60 22.76 22.99
N GLY A 493 -13.91 22.71 23.25
CA GLY A 493 -14.83 23.84 23.05
C GLY A 493 -14.67 24.97 24.07
N VAL A 494 -15.77 25.67 24.37
CA VAL A 494 -15.77 26.99 25.03
C VAL A 494 -15.01 27.03 26.36
N THR A 495 -15.08 25.96 27.15
CA THR A 495 -14.41 25.87 28.47
C THR A 495 -12.95 25.45 28.40
N ASN A 496 -12.47 25.05 27.21
CA ASN A 496 -11.10 24.59 26.96
C ASN A 496 -10.41 25.43 25.86
N ASP A 497 -11.00 26.55 25.46
CA ASP A 497 -10.46 27.48 24.46
C ASP A 497 -9.09 27.99 24.93
N LEU A 498 -8.03 27.56 24.24
CA LEU A 498 -6.65 27.84 24.63
C LEU A 498 -6.22 29.28 24.35
N ASN A 499 -6.95 30.03 23.53
CA ASN A 499 -6.72 31.46 23.38
C ASN A 499 -7.28 32.24 24.58
N LYS A 500 -8.40 31.75 25.13
CA LYS A 500 -9.06 32.38 26.29
C LYS A 500 -8.48 31.94 27.63
N TYR A 501 -8.08 30.67 27.73
CA TYR A 501 -7.60 30.02 28.95
C TYR A 501 -6.25 29.31 28.72
N PRO A 502 -5.19 30.04 28.34
CA PRO A 502 -3.89 29.45 28.04
C PRO A 502 -3.27 28.69 29.23
N GLU A 503 -3.66 29.02 30.46
CA GLU A 503 -3.25 28.33 31.67
C GLU A 503 -3.68 26.86 31.74
N LEU A 504 -4.70 26.46 30.95
CA LEU A 504 -5.18 25.08 30.89
C LEU A 504 -4.31 24.18 29.99
N ARG A 505 -3.47 24.76 29.11
CA ARG A 505 -2.63 24.03 28.14
C ARG A 505 -1.82 22.88 28.77
N PRO A 506 -1.13 23.05 29.91
CA PRO A 506 -0.35 21.96 30.52
C PRO A 506 -1.22 20.77 30.95
N GLU A 507 -2.40 21.01 31.53
CA GLU A 507 -3.29 19.94 31.98
C GLU A 507 -4.00 19.27 30.79
N ILE A 508 -4.38 20.04 29.77
CA ILE A 508 -4.91 19.51 28.50
C ILE A 508 -3.89 18.58 27.84
N ILE A 509 -2.64 19.02 27.67
CA ILE A 509 -1.57 18.18 27.09
C ILE A 509 -1.38 16.90 27.89
N LYS A 510 -1.32 16.99 29.22
CA LYS A 510 -1.19 15.83 30.10
C LYS A 510 -2.33 14.83 29.90
N ARG A 511 -3.58 15.30 29.79
CA ARG A 511 -4.74 14.43 29.58
C ARG A 511 -4.81 13.89 28.15
N LEU A 512 -4.43 14.68 27.16
CA LEU A 512 -4.34 14.22 25.76
C LEU A 512 -3.25 13.16 25.58
N ARG A 513 -2.09 13.29 26.23
CA ARG A 513 -1.05 12.24 26.24
C ARG A 513 -1.59 10.92 26.80
N TRP A 514 -2.26 10.99 27.95
CA TRP A 514 -2.90 9.80 28.53
C TRP A 514 -3.98 9.22 27.60
N ALA A 515 -4.84 10.06 27.02
CA ALA A 515 -5.89 9.62 26.10
C ALA A 515 -5.31 8.99 24.82
N ALA A 516 -4.21 9.54 24.31
CA ALA A 516 -3.46 9.03 23.16
C ALA A 516 -2.93 7.62 23.41
N GLU A 517 -2.41 7.35 24.62
CA GLU A 517 -2.01 6.00 25.02
C GLU A 517 -3.18 5.02 24.97
N GLN A 518 -4.38 5.44 25.39
CA GLN A 518 -5.56 4.57 25.37
C GLN A 518 -6.01 4.22 23.94
N VAL A 519 -6.06 5.19 23.03
CA VAL A 519 -6.45 4.92 21.63
C VAL A 519 -5.37 4.19 20.84
N ASN A 520 -4.10 4.32 21.23
CA ASN A 520 -3.00 3.62 20.57
C ASN A 520 -3.13 2.09 20.70
N GLU A 521 -3.72 1.57 21.79
CA GLU A 521 -3.98 0.13 21.98
C GLU A 521 -4.91 -0.47 20.92
N ILE A 522 -5.67 0.38 20.23
CA ILE A 522 -6.65 -0.02 19.20
C ILE A 522 -6.36 0.60 17.83
N ASP A 523 -5.11 1.06 17.62
CA ASP A 523 -4.69 1.75 16.38
C ASP A 523 -5.51 3.01 16.04
N GLY A 524 -6.19 3.59 17.03
CA GLY A 524 -7.10 4.72 16.88
C GLY A 524 -6.43 6.10 16.99
N VAL A 525 -7.20 7.14 16.68
CA VAL A 525 -6.79 8.55 16.75
C VAL A 525 -7.88 9.37 17.44
N ILE A 526 -7.48 10.35 18.25
CA ILE A 526 -8.36 11.40 18.74
C ILE A 526 -8.14 12.65 17.88
N ALA A 527 -9.18 13.05 17.15
CA ALA A 527 -9.25 14.27 16.39
C ALA A 527 -9.72 15.41 17.31
N ILE A 528 -8.79 16.25 17.76
CA ILE A 528 -9.09 17.42 18.59
C ILE A 528 -9.48 18.60 17.71
N GLU A 529 -10.55 19.30 18.09
CA GLU A 529 -10.87 20.61 17.51
C GLU A 529 -10.49 21.69 18.52
N THR A 530 -9.77 22.71 18.05
CA THR A 530 -9.24 23.78 18.90
C THR A 530 -9.65 25.16 18.38
N SER A 531 -9.37 26.20 19.17
CA SER A 531 -9.54 27.60 18.76
C SER A 531 -8.31 28.19 18.08
N LEU A 532 -7.21 27.44 18.01
CA LEU A 532 -5.90 27.90 17.59
C LEU A 532 -5.80 27.98 16.06
N ARG A 533 -4.82 28.74 15.56
CA ARG A 533 -4.45 28.73 14.14
C ARG A 533 -3.59 27.51 13.81
N ALA A 534 -3.57 27.05 12.57
CA ALA A 534 -2.85 25.86 12.12
C ALA A 534 -1.38 25.78 12.57
N SER A 535 -0.66 26.92 12.58
CA SER A 535 0.73 26.96 13.06
C SER A 535 0.84 26.65 14.56
N GLU A 536 -0.09 27.17 15.36
CA GLU A 536 -0.14 26.95 16.82
C GLU A 536 -0.70 25.55 17.14
N GLU A 537 -1.60 25.02 16.31
CA GLU A 537 -2.04 23.63 16.38
C GLU A 537 -0.87 22.67 16.14
N ARG A 538 0.02 22.98 15.19
CA ARG A 538 1.25 22.19 15.00
C ARG A 538 2.17 22.22 16.21
N GLU A 539 2.39 23.39 16.80
CA GLU A 539 3.14 23.52 18.04
C GLU A 539 2.49 22.70 19.18
N LEU A 540 1.17 22.74 19.28
CA LEU A 540 0.44 21.95 20.27
C LEU A 540 0.62 20.43 20.03
N LEU A 541 0.52 19.96 18.79
CA LEU A 541 0.76 18.56 18.45
C LEU A 541 2.19 18.12 18.76
N GLU A 542 3.18 18.95 18.46
CA GLU A 542 4.60 18.74 18.80
C GLU A 542 4.80 18.67 20.33
N GLU A 543 4.18 19.57 21.08
CA GLU A 543 4.18 19.56 22.54
C GLU A 543 3.51 18.31 23.12
N ILE A 544 2.40 17.84 22.54
CA ILE A 544 1.77 16.59 22.95
C ILE A 544 2.72 15.42 22.69
N GLY A 545 3.40 15.42 21.54
CA GLY A 545 4.43 14.44 21.19
C GLY A 545 3.87 13.03 20.96
N ASN A 546 2.64 12.93 20.46
CA ASN A 546 1.99 11.64 20.18
C ASN A 546 1.15 11.69 18.90
N GLN A 547 1.47 10.83 17.93
CA GLN A 547 0.83 10.75 16.61
C GLN A 547 -0.65 10.31 16.62
N ASN A 548 -1.14 9.77 17.75
CA ASN A 548 -2.54 9.39 17.92
C ASN A 548 -3.42 10.58 18.32
N ILE A 549 -2.86 11.78 18.51
CA ILE A 549 -3.62 13.02 18.56
C ILE A 549 -3.42 13.77 17.25
N LYS A 550 -4.51 14.19 16.62
CA LYS A 550 -4.52 14.93 15.35
C LYS A 550 -5.60 16.00 15.39
N ILE A 551 -5.64 16.87 14.40
CA ILE A 551 -6.62 17.94 14.29
C ILE A 551 -7.89 17.46 13.58
N SER A 552 -9.05 17.86 14.12
CA SER A 552 -10.32 17.98 13.43
C SER A 552 -10.45 19.42 12.94
N PHE A 553 -10.10 19.68 11.68
CA PHE A 553 -10.05 21.05 11.17
C PHE A 553 -11.48 21.56 10.86
N ASN A 554 -11.86 22.72 11.39
CA ASN A 554 -13.20 23.27 11.23
C ASN A 554 -13.18 24.55 10.37
N PHE A 555 -13.92 24.54 9.24
CA PHE A 555 -13.97 25.69 8.33
C PHE A 555 -14.52 26.95 9.01
N SER A 556 -15.48 26.80 9.94
CA SER A 556 -16.09 27.94 10.62
C SER A 556 -15.05 28.78 11.35
N LYS A 557 -14.05 28.13 11.96
CA LYS A 557 -13.03 28.81 12.75
C LYS A 557 -12.13 29.68 11.89
N ALA A 558 -11.69 29.15 10.75
CA ALA A 558 -10.91 29.91 9.78
C ALA A 558 -11.71 31.10 9.24
N VAL A 559 -12.97 30.89 8.86
CA VAL A 559 -13.84 31.96 8.34
C VAL A 559 -14.11 33.05 9.37
N GLU A 560 -14.38 32.70 10.63
CA GLU A 560 -14.62 33.66 11.71
C GLU A 560 -13.41 34.55 12.00
N ASN A 561 -12.20 34.02 11.81
CA ASN A 561 -10.94 34.74 12.08
C ASN A 561 -10.27 35.31 10.82
N GLY A 562 -10.86 35.12 9.64
CA GLY A 562 -10.31 35.59 8.37
C GLY A 562 -9.04 34.86 7.92
N TRP A 563 -8.88 33.59 8.28
CA TRP A 563 -7.76 32.75 7.85
C TRP A 563 -8.09 32.06 6.52
N ASP A 564 -7.12 31.98 5.60
CA ASP A 564 -7.28 31.23 4.34
C ASP A 564 -7.23 29.74 4.64
N ILE A 565 -8.36 29.05 4.47
CA ILE A 565 -8.50 27.62 4.77
C ILE A 565 -7.42 26.79 4.07
N SER A 566 -7.12 27.08 2.81
CA SER A 566 -6.13 26.33 2.05
C SER A 566 -4.71 26.51 2.60
N GLU A 567 -4.35 27.70 3.06
CA GLU A 567 -3.08 27.97 3.75
C GLU A 567 -3.00 27.25 5.10
N GLU A 568 -4.09 27.24 5.86
CA GLU A 568 -4.18 26.51 7.14
C GLU A 568 -4.00 25.00 6.93
N LEU A 569 -4.69 24.42 5.95
CA LEU A 569 -4.58 22.99 5.59
C LEU A 569 -3.17 22.63 5.10
N ARG A 570 -2.51 23.49 4.30
CA ARG A 570 -1.10 23.30 3.91
C ARG A 570 -0.16 23.36 5.11
N THR A 571 -0.41 24.30 6.02
CA THR A 571 0.39 24.47 7.24
C THR A 571 0.32 23.23 8.11
N LEU A 572 -0.88 22.72 8.38
CA LEU A 572 -1.10 21.47 9.11
C LEU A 572 -0.45 20.29 8.41
N GLY A 573 -0.66 20.14 7.09
CA GLY A 573 -0.19 18.99 6.33
C GLY A 573 -0.98 17.71 6.62
N ARG A 574 -0.91 16.74 5.70
CA ARG A 574 -1.80 15.56 5.70
C ARG A 574 -1.75 14.73 6.98
N ASP A 575 -0.57 14.58 7.58
CA ASP A 575 -0.36 13.64 8.67
C ASP A 575 -0.94 14.15 10.00
N ASN A 576 -1.22 15.44 10.09
CA ASN A 576 -1.74 16.10 11.28
C ASN A 576 -3.27 16.27 11.28
N ILE A 577 -3.97 15.90 10.20
CA ILE A 577 -5.41 16.06 10.05
C ILE A 577 -6.08 14.67 10.10
N ALA A 578 -6.97 14.45 11.06
CA ALA A 578 -7.74 13.19 11.17
C ALA A 578 -9.08 13.25 10.44
N GLN A 579 -9.74 14.41 10.48
CA GLN A 579 -11.00 14.68 9.81
C GLN A 579 -11.16 16.19 9.61
N ILE A 580 -12.13 16.59 8.80
CA ILE A 580 -12.45 18.00 8.53
C ILE A 580 -13.94 18.20 8.78
N HIS A 581 -14.29 19.13 9.64
CA HIS A 581 -15.66 19.64 9.76
C HIS A 581 -15.86 20.70 8.67
N ALA A 582 -16.44 20.25 7.56
CA ALA A 582 -16.67 21.05 6.36
C ALA A 582 -17.96 21.87 6.51
N SER A 583 -17.97 22.80 7.46
CA SER A 583 -19.15 23.61 7.78
C SER A 583 -18.79 24.98 8.32
N THR A 584 -19.68 25.94 8.11
CA THR A 584 -19.69 27.26 8.76
C THR A 584 -20.84 27.34 9.74
N THR A 585 -21.12 28.54 10.25
CA THR A 585 -22.33 28.82 11.05
C THR A 585 -23.61 28.82 10.20
N ASP A 586 -24.75 29.05 10.85
CA ASP A 586 -26.04 29.24 10.18
C ASP A 586 -26.05 30.58 9.42
N GLY A 587 -26.60 30.56 8.21
CA GLY A 587 -26.71 31.72 7.32
C GLY A 587 -27.22 31.25 5.97
N GLU A 588 -26.34 30.56 5.25
CA GLU A 588 -26.56 30.01 3.92
C GLU A 588 -25.87 28.64 3.78
N TRP A 589 -26.22 27.90 2.72
CA TRP A 589 -25.55 26.65 2.35
C TRP A 589 -24.12 26.90 1.87
N LEU A 590 -23.27 25.87 1.92
CA LEU A 590 -21.88 25.93 1.48
C LEU A 590 -21.72 26.41 0.03
N GLU A 591 -22.65 26.02 -0.85
CA GLU A 591 -22.66 26.42 -2.27
C GLU A 591 -22.79 27.94 -2.46
N ASN A 592 -23.48 28.61 -1.54
CA ASN A 592 -23.77 30.03 -1.64
C ASN A 592 -22.82 30.90 -0.82
N ASN A 593 -21.91 30.30 -0.04
CA ASN A 593 -21.06 31.02 0.89
C ASN A 593 -19.79 31.54 0.20
N ASP A 594 -19.76 32.85 -0.06
CA ASP A 594 -18.66 33.54 -0.75
C ASP A 594 -17.33 33.61 0.04
N LYS A 595 -17.35 33.22 1.32
CA LYS A 595 -16.17 33.19 2.19
C LYS A 595 -15.40 31.88 2.09
N ILE A 596 -15.94 30.88 1.39
CA ILE A 596 -15.31 29.58 1.22
C ILE A 596 -15.21 29.22 -0.25
N ASP A 597 -14.00 28.86 -0.67
CA ASP A 597 -13.72 28.34 -2.00
C ASP A 597 -13.50 26.82 -1.91
N ILE A 598 -14.60 26.06 -1.95
CA ILE A 598 -14.55 24.59 -1.84
C ILE A 598 -13.71 23.94 -2.96
N PRO A 599 -13.79 24.35 -4.24
CA PRO A 599 -12.91 23.85 -5.29
C PRO A 599 -11.41 24.06 -4.99
N LYS A 600 -11.01 25.26 -4.55
CA LYS A 600 -9.61 25.53 -4.14
C LYS A 600 -9.18 24.71 -2.92
N ILE A 601 -10.12 24.44 -2.00
CA ILE A 601 -9.86 23.55 -0.86
C ILE A 601 -9.64 22.12 -1.35
N LYS A 602 -10.45 21.63 -2.29
CA LYS A 602 -10.22 20.32 -2.91
C LYS A 602 -8.84 20.25 -3.56
N GLU A 603 -8.50 21.20 -4.42
CA GLU A 603 -7.17 21.25 -5.05
C GLU A 603 -6.04 21.22 -4.00
N THR A 604 -6.24 21.92 -2.88
CA THR A 604 -5.27 21.95 -1.79
C THR A 604 -5.15 20.60 -1.09
N LEU A 605 -6.27 19.97 -0.74
CA LEU A 605 -6.29 18.62 -0.18
C LEU A 605 -5.75 17.59 -1.18
N ASP A 606 -5.96 17.84 -2.47
CA ASP A 606 -5.46 17.03 -3.56
C ASP A 606 -3.93 17.03 -3.55
N ASN A 607 -3.35 18.23 -3.56
CA ASN A 607 -1.91 18.52 -3.56
C ASN A 607 -1.17 18.02 -2.32
N ILE A 608 -1.81 18.04 -1.14
CA ILE A 608 -1.20 17.48 0.07
C ILE A 608 -1.48 15.98 0.23
N TYR A 609 -2.13 15.34 -0.74
CA TYR A 609 -2.50 13.91 -0.70
C TYR A 609 -3.32 13.52 0.54
N TRP A 610 -4.15 14.43 1.05
CA TRP A 610 -4.98 14.13 2.20
C TRP A 610 -6.14 13.21 1.80
N LYS A 611 -6.52 12.33 2.74
CA LYS A 611 -7.70 11.48 2.65
C LYS A 611 -8.41 11.44 4.00
N GLY A 612 -9.74 11.37 3.99
CA GLY A 612 -10.52 11.26 5.21
C GLY A 612 -11.97 11.73 5.04
N TRP A 613 -12.56 12.06 6.19
CA TRP A 613 -13.95 12.47 6.29
C TRP A 613 -14.10 13.98 6.29
N LEU A 614 -14.98 14.48 5.40
CA LEU A 614 -15.54 15.83 5.42
C LEU A 614 -16.92 15.74 6.06
N ILE A 615 -17.06 16.24 7.28
CA ILE A 615 -18.29 16.14 8.08
C ILE A 615 -19.09 17.45 7.98
N VAL A 616 -20.35 17.35 7.57
CA VAL A 616 -21.30 18.47 7.58
C VAL A 616 -21.97 18.55 8.96
N GLU A 617 -21.62 19.60 9.69
CA GLU A 617 -22.18 19.91 11.01
C GLU A 617 -23.31 20.96 10.91
N ARG A 618 -23.17 21.97 10.03
CA ARG A 618 -24.07 23.14 9.93
C ARG A 618 -24.23 23.67 8.49
N SER A 619 -23.92 24.96 8.27
CA SER A 619 -24.20 25.70 7.02
C SER A 619 -25.68 25.65 6.61
N ARG A 620 -26.58 26.01 7.52
CA ARG A 620 -28.03 25.98 7.28
C ARG A 620 -28.53 27.33 6.76
N ASP A 621 -29.44 27.29 5.78
CA ASP A 621 -30.24 28.45 5.39
C ASP A 621 -31.21 28.79 6.53
N THR A 622 -31.06 30.00 7.07
CA THR A 622 -31.84 30.49 8.21
C THR A 622 -33.34 30.61 7.94
N SER A 623 -33.76 30.73 6.67
CA SER A 623 -35.18 30.76 6.28
C SER A 623 -35.88 29.41 6.45
N MET A 624 -35.11 28.32 6.50
CA MET A 624 -35.61 26.95 6.61
C MET A 624 -34.81 26.11 7.62
N VAL A 625 -34.35 26.73 8.71
CA VAL A 625 -33.48 26.11 9.72
C VAL A 625 -34.02 24.80 10.34
N HIS A 626 -35.34 24.59 10.30
CA HIS A 626 -35.99 23.37 10.79
C HIS A 626 -36.11 22.25 9.74
N ASP A 627 -35.85 22.55 8.47
CA ASP A 627 -35.80 21.56 7.40
C ASP A 627 -34.41 20.91 7.35
N VAL A 628 -34.21 19.93 8.22
CA VAL A 628 -32.95 19.18 8.33
C VAL A 628 -32.61 18.51 7.01
N LYS A 629 -33.59 17.90 6.34
CA LYS A 629 -33.32 17.16 5.10
C LYS A 629 -32.82 18.09 4.00
N ALA A 630 -33.47 19.24 3.81
CA ALA A 630 -33.05 20.20 2.79
C ALA A 630 -31.67 20.77 3.08
N ASN A 631 -31.40 21.23 4.31
CA ASN A 631 -30.13 21.88 4.63
C ASN A 631 -28.94 20.93 4.54
N TYR A 632 -29.00 19.80 5.23
CA TYR A 632 -27.88 18.86 5.24
C TYR A 632 -27.75 18.17 3.89
N GLY A 633 -28.86 17.86 3.21
CA GLY A 633 -28.83 17.29 1.86
C GLY A 633 -28.26 18.23 0.81
N ALA A 634 -28.53 19.53 0.88
CA ALA A 634 -27.91 20.50 -0.04
C ALA A 634 -26.39 20.55 0.14
N ASN A 635 -25.91 20.65 1.38
CA ASN A 635 -24.47 20.69 1.67
C ASN A 635 -23.76 19.38 1.32
N VAL A 636 -24.35 18.22 1.66
CA VAL A 636 -23.81 16.91 1.28
C VAL A 636 -23.74 16.79 -0.24
N LYS A 637 -24.82 17.13 -0.95
CA LYS A 637 -24.85 17.08 -2.42
C LYS A 637 -23.76 17.96 -3.03
N TYR A 638 -23.60 19.19 -2.54
CA TYR A 638 -22.58 20.12 -3.04
C TYR A 638 -21.15 19.60 -2.81
N LEU A 639 -20.85 19.12 -1.60
CA LEU A 639 -19.54 18.54 -1.29
C LEU A 639 -19.27 17.28 -2.13
N LYS A 640 -20.26 16.39 -2.29
CA LYS A 640 -20.09 15.21 -3.16
C LYS A 640 -19.89 15.61 -4.61
N GLY A 641 -20.59 16.65 -5.09
CA GLY A 641 -20.32 17.25 -6.39
C GLY A 641 -18.84 17.57 -6.53
N ILE A 642 -18.25 18.34 -5.62
CA ILE A 642 -16.85 18.75 -5.80
C ILE A 642 -15.85 17.61 -5.51
N PHE A 643 -16.00 16.90 -4.39
CA PHE A 643 -15.01 15.96 -3.87
C PHE A 643 -15.15 14.53 -4.40
N GLN A 644 -16.29 14.21 -4.99
CA GLN A 644 -16.62 12.88 -5.51
C GLN A 644 -17.21 12.93 -6.92
N GLU A 645 -17.17 14.09 -7.61
CA GLU A 645 -17.46 14.12 -9.04
C GLU A 645 -16.53 13.14 -9.75
N LYS A 646 -17.17 12.29 -10.56
CA LYS A 646 -16.54 11.74 -11.74
C LYS A 646 -16.37 12.90 -12.70
N GLU A 647 -15.17 13.15 -13.20
CA GLU A 647 -14.96 14.17 -14.25
C GLU A 647 -15.97 13.89 -15.37
N GLN A 648 -16.92 14.81 -15.56
CA GLN A 648 -17.79 14.77 -16.73
C GLN A 648 -16.93 15.19 -17.92
N GLU A 649 -16.61 14.22 -18.77
CA GLU A 649 -15.96 14.39 -20.08
C GLU A 649 -16.62 15.45 -20.98
#